data_AF-A0A8T4C813-F1
#
_entry.id   AF-A0A8T4C813-F1
#
_cell.length_a   1.000
_cell.length_b   1.000
_cell.length_c   1.000
_cell.angle_alpha   90.00
_cell.angle_beta   90.00
_cell.angle_gamma   90.00
#
_symmetry.space_group_name_H-M   'P 1'
#
loop_
_entity.id
_entity.type
_entity.pdbx_description
1 polymer ?
#
loop_
_entity_poly.entity_id
_entity_poly.type
_entity_poly.pdbx_seq_one_letter_code
_entity_poly.pdbx_strand_id
1 'polypeptide(L)'
;MYSSFPEEHELRVMQGGTLRVREGSTVSSFDYTFGFFLDPGSIAEFSDSTFIACGMWYREVAQQITGGIISRTDALSVDNCTFASSHIALTATAPLRMAGTTFVMNYIGLIVLQAPLELSGCTFRDNTLTAVWVYRCTELLGICANFTGCTFTGNSFGISSDNSTCNIVGCRFEKNTGDGVWASALMHWYMPPSNLRLRDCLFEANAIGIGHYPDVACSTLEIVDCDFLNNSLAVGWENNGDAGNPPPDVTHWTVTRPCLARNNRFLLNGNLTIKGGGALDLSASNLTFDSDIEGESGLTVEGGGLLELGNGSLLRMHWASYPYFLRCLPGSSFRMNDTVLRDCGWNSSRPDSAGPCFEGASVDIGSSTIDYNPVGLVFRGATGASVRDTALRGLETAVVLDNSSAGALNSTLGHVAGPSAVLDRSSLLDCLNSTIDRGNLSFADDQSRLNLSWYLDVRARWADGTPAAGASLSVRDARGDEVQGGALDGDGRLRGLVLRESSLGRDGAESFTPHLARVSSGAVFNETAVTMDRSRRLDLVLEDREAPSIDITSPGPESFLASGTVPVNGTASDNFAVERVELLVDGFRRLQAYSADGPGESFVEWNVTLELREGPHSVEARSFDRSGNFASATVYFSVDFSAPRIRIAWPPDDHLTNLSVQGVSGYMEPGCRVLLGDAEVKTVRDTFGGTVILGEGPNYVTATAVDRAGNTNGSSVWVILDTRPPSLDVLWPPDGLRTGSPMVAVCGTMEPGASVYVNGRPVALTGPPGTFRTAIALTRPVNVVAVDAVDPAGNHNLTARTVILDTLPPQLVITHPPEGFLTNRSSVVLRGSSEGGTVLSVNGRPLVLPGEPGTPSDFSVPLELAEGLNTIFVSAEDPAGNLNTTVRHVLLDTSPPQLAVTAPESGHRTTGTSVFIIGGTEPGALVTVNGRPVPAGISGSFSLQAALDAGDNRFTVRAQDRAGNQNTTDITVRRLPSSGGELLAGPSGLDWPFIGFLALAAAAGASEGYLATRYIRQRRGA
;
A
#
# COMPACT_ATOMS: atom_id res chain seq x y z
N MET A 1 -43.49 58.12 -98.25
CA MET A 1 -43.64 59.45 -98.88
C MET A 1 -43.15 59.37 -100.32
N TYR A 2 -43.45 60.33 -101.20
CA TYR A 2 -42.88 60.39 -102.55
C TYR A 2 -41.93 61.59 -102.66
N SER A 3 -40.69 61.33 -103.09
CA SER A 3 -39.63 62.30 -103.36
C SER A 3 -38.86 61.84 -104.61
N SER A 4 -38.19 62.76 -105.30
CA SER A 4 -37.39 62.47 -106.50
C SER A 4 -35.90 62.82 -106.33
N PHE A 5 -35.44 63.05 -105.10
CA PHE A 5 -34.05 63.40 -104.78
C PHE A 5 -33.58 62.68 -103.50
N PRO A 6 -32.28 62.30 -103.42
CA PRO A 6 -31.74 61.54 -102.30
C PRO A 6 -31.32 62.45 -101.14
N GLU A 7 -32.28 62.80 -100.28
CA GLU A 7 -32.02 63.32 -98.94
C GLU A 7 -32.62 62.36 -97.91
N GLU A 8 -31.86 62.07 -96.84
CA GLU A 8 -32.22 61.04 -95.86
C GLU A 8 -33.51 61.41 -95.13
N HIS A 9 -34.57 60.63 -95.32
CA HIS A 9 -35.85 60.84 -94.65
C HIS A 9 -35.81 60.32 -93.21
N GLU A 10 -35.21 61.11 -92.32
CA GLU A 10 -35.21 60.88 -90.88
C GLU A 10 -36.45 61.50 -90.20
N LEU A 11 -37.14 60.71 -89.38
CA LEU A 11 -38.01 61.23 -88.33
C LEU A 11 -37.20 61.33 -87.03
N ARG A 12 -36.73 62.55 -86.71
CA ARG A 12 -35.92 62.81 -85.52
C ARG A 12 -36.77 63.15 -84.29
N VAL A 13 -36.45 62.53 -83.16
CA VAL A 13 -37.05 62.79 -81.85
C VAL A 13 -35.97 63.37 -80.94
N MET A 14 -36.14 64.65 -80.58
CA MET A 14 -35.20 65.36 -79.71
C MET A 14 -35.28 64.87 -78.26
N GLN A 15 -34.25 65.16 -77.47
CA GLN A 15 -34.20 64.90 -76.03
C GLN A 15 -35.48 65.35 -75.29
N GLY A 16 -36.02 64.47 -74.44
CA GLY A 16 -37.29 64.67 -73.72
C GLY A 16 -38.56 64.44 -74.56
N GLY A 17 -38.43 64.17 -75.86
CA GLY A 17 -39.55 63.84 -76.74
C GLY A 17 -39.97 62.37 -76.64
N THR A 18 -41.26 62.10 -76.91
CA THR A 18 -41.81 60.75 -76.99
C THR A 18 -42.40 60.50 -78.37
N LEU A 19 -42.01 59.38 -78.99
CA LEU A 19 -42.61 58.89 -80.24
C LEU A 19 -43.46 57.65 -79.97
N ARG A 20 -44.70 57.69 -80.46
CA ARG A 20 -45.62 56.55 -80.48
C ARG A 20 -46.15 56.35 -81.89
N VAL A 21 -45.90 55.18 -82.47
CA VAL A 21 -46.60 54.73 -83.68
C VAL A 21 -47.91 54.08 -83.22
N ARG A 22 -49.02 54.42 -83.88
CA ARG A 22 -50.36 53.94 -83.47
C ARG A 22 -50.55 52.49 -83.91
N GLU A 23 -51.09 51.66 -83.01
CA GLU A 23 -51.58 50.29 -83.28
C GLU A 23 -52.26 50.16 -84.67
N GLY A 24 -51.89 49.13 -85.42
CA GLY A 24 -52.42 48.85 -86.76
C GLY A 24 -51.84 49.73 -87.88
N SER A 25 -50.81 50.55 -87.61
CA SER A 25 -50.17 51.37 -88.64
C SER A 25 -49.23 50.56 -89.53
N THR A 26 -49.19 50.90 -90.82
CA THR A 26 -48.12 50.46 -91.74
C THR A 26 -47.23 51.65 -92.08
N VAL A 27 -45.94 51.53 -91.77
CA VAL A 27 -44.89 52.49 -92.14
C VAL A 27 -44.06 51.88 -93.27
N SER A 28 -44.29 52.35 -94.50
CA SER A 28 -43.64 51.83 -95.71
C SER A 28 -42.82 52.87 -96.44
N SER A 29 -41.60 52.52 -96.84
CA SER A 29 -40.79 53.28 -97.79
C SER A 29 -40.59 52.49 -99.08
N PHE A 30 -40.60 53.20 -100.21
CA PHE A 30 -40.30 52.67 -101.54
C PHE A 30 -38.99 53.27 -102.03
N ASP A 31 -38.18 52.44 -102.70
CA ASP A 31 -36.91 52.74 -103.38
C ASP A 31 -35.74 53.29 -102.52
N TYR A 32 -36.01 53.87 -101.34
CA TYR A 32 -34.99 54.39 -100.41
C TYR A 32 -35.31 54.09 -98.94
N THR A 33 -34.28 54.03 -98.10
CA THR A 33 -34.39 53.75 -96.67
C THR A 33 -34.96 54.94 -95.89
N PHE A 34 -35.81 54.62 -94.90
CA PHE A 34 -36.44 55.56 -93.99
C PHE A 34 -35.86 55.36 -92.58
N GLY A 35 -35.53 56.46 -91.89
CA GLY A 35 -34.86 56.43 -90.60
C GLY A 35 -35.75 56.98 -89.47
N PHE A 36 -35.67 56.37 -88.30
CA PHE A 36 -36.03 57.03 -87.05
C PHE A 36 -34.73 57.39 -86.33
N PHE A 37 -34.54 58.65 -85.94
CA PHE A 37 -33.35 59.09 -85.19
C PHE A 37 -33.77 59.58 -83.81
N LEU A 38 -33.40 58.86 -82.76
CA LEU A 38 -33.81 59.16 -81.39
C LEU A 38 -32.61 59.70 -80.60
N ASP A 39 -32.72 60.93 -80.08
CA ASP A 39 -31.66 61.56 -79.26
C ASP A 39 -31.67 61.04 -77.80
N PRO A 40 -30.56 61.14 -77.05
CA PRO A 40 -30.50 60.78 -75.63
C PRO A 40 -31.57 61.47 -74.78
N GLY A 41 -32.17 60.74 -73.85
CA GLY A 41 -33.28 61.20 -73.03
C GLY A 41 -34.63 61.31 -73.77
N SER A 42 -34.76 60.78 -74.99
CA SER A 42 -36.07 60.55 -75.63
C SER A 42 -36.67 59.19 -75.20
N ILE A 43 -37.89 58.90 -75.66
CA ILE A 43 -38.56 57.59 -75.53
C ILE A 43 -39.23 57.23 -76.86
N ALA A 44 -39.17 55.96 -77.27
CA ALA A 44 -39.98 55.45 -78.39
C ALA A 44 -40.68 54.12 -78.05
N GLU A 45 -41.95 54.03 -78.43
CA GLU A 45 -42.81 52.87 -78.23
C GLU A 45 -43.50 52.54 -79.56
N PHE A 46 -43.32 51.31 -80.06
CA PHE A 46 -43.98 50.80 -81.26
C PHE A 46 -44.82 49.56 -80.91
N SER A 47 -46.13 49.61 -81.13
CA SER A 47 -47.06 48.48 -80.89
C SER A 47 -47.86 48.12 -82.15
N ASP A 48 -48.05 46.81 -82.36
CA ASP A 48 -48.95 46.22 -83.37
C ASP A 48 -48.84 46.85 -84.77
N SER A 49 -47.61 47.15 -85.20
CA SER A 49 -47.31 47.96 -86.39
C SER A 49 -46.43 47.23 -87.40
N THR A 50 -46.66 47.49 -88.70
CA THR A 50 -45.90 46.87 -89.80
C THR A 50 -44.94 47.87 -90.44
N PHE A 51 -43.67 47.50 -90.54
CA PHE A 51 -42.59 48.31 -91.12
C PHE A 51 -42.04 47.62 -92.37
N ILE A 52 -42.05 48.33 -93.50
CA ILE A 52 -41.63 47.80 -94.81
C ILE A 52 -40.59 48.74 -95.42
N ALA A 53 -39.38 48.25 -95.69
CA ALA A 53 -38.29 49.07 -96.22
C ALA A 53 -37.44 48.32 -97.27
N CYS A 54 -37.26 48.94 -98.44
CA CYS A 54 -36.38 48.45 -99.50
C CYS A 54 -34.89 48.83 -99.23
N GLY A 55 -33.96 48.14 -99.90
CA GLY A 55 -32.50 48.25 -99.69
C GLY A 55 -31.85 49.58 -100.11
N MET A 56 -30.51 49.72 -100.10
CA MET A 56 -29.45 48.70 -100.18
C MET A 56 -28.24 49.01 -99.26
N TRP A 57 -27.33 48.04 -99.13
CA TRP A 57 -26.08 48.15 -98.38
C TRP A 57 -24.97 48.77 -99.25
N TYR A 58 -24.19 49.72 -98.72
CA TYR A 58 -22.99 50.26 -99.38
C TYR A 58 -21.76 50.09 -98.48
N ARG A 59 -20.61 49.79 -99.09
CA ARG A 59 -19.34 49.60 -98.38
C ARG A 59 -18.66 50.94 -98.07
N GLU A 60 -17.67 50.88 -97.16
CA GLU A 60 -16.62 51.90 -96.95
C GLU A 60 -16.94 53.16 -96.13
N VAL A 61 -17.74 53.08 -95.05
CA VAL A 61 -17.31 53.54 -93.70
C VAL A 61 -18.00 52.69 -92.62
N ALA A 62 -17.26 52.17 -91.64
CA ALA A 62 -17.80 51.37 -90.52
C ALA A 62 -18.56 52.19 -89.44
N GLN A 63 -19.24 53.28 -89.82
CA GLN A 63 -19.95 54.20 -88.91
C GLN A 63 -21.27 54.77 -89.45
N GLN A 64 -21.62 54.56 -90.73
CA GLN A 64 -22.93 54.97 -91.28
C GLN A 64 -23.73 53.74 -91.67
N ILE A 65 -24.86 53.52 -91.01
CA ILE A 65 -25.84 52.50 -91.38
C ILE A 65 -27.04 53.22 -91.98
N THR A 66 -27.08 53.26 -93.31
CA THR A 66 -28.08 53.99 -94.10
C THR A 66 -29.42 53.24 -94.18
N GLY A 67 -30.01 52.92 -93.03
CA GLY A 67 -31.35 52.33 -92.90
C GLY A 67 -31.59 51.60 -91.57
N GLY A 68 -32.60 52.03 -90.81
CA GLY A 68 -32.97 51.42 -89.53
C GLY A 68 -33.60 52.41 -88.54
N ILE A 69 -33.82 51.95 -87.31
CA ILE A 69 -34.23 52.79 -86.18
C ILE A 69 -32.95 53.10 -85.38
N ILE A 70 -32.34 54.24 -85.65
CA ILE A 70 -31.08 54.68 -85.01
C ILE A 70 -31.43 55.34 -83.67
N SER A 71 -31.16 54.64 -82.58
CA SER A 71 -31.91 54.77 -81.34
C SER A 71 -31.03 55.12 -80.13
N ARG A 72 -30.40 56.30 -80.10
CA ARG A 72 -29.60 56.78 -78.94
C ARG A 72 -30.45 57.16 -77.71
N THR A 73 -31.66 56.61 -77.64
CA THR A 73 -32.73 56.88 -76.68
C THR A 73 -32.48 56.17 -75.35
N ASP A 74 -33.20 56.57 -74.31
CA ASP A 74 -33.07 55.96 -72.98
C ASP A 74 -34.03 54.76 -72.80
N ALA A 75 -35.08 54.67 -73.63
CA ALA A 75 -35.95 53.49 -73.75
C ALA A 75 -36.57 53.34 -75.15
N LEU A 76 -36.36 52.18 -75.78
CA LEU A 76 -37.07 51.72 -76.99
C LEU A 76 -37.78 50.39 -76.69
N SER A 77 -39.10 50.35 -76.85
CA SER A 77 -39.89 49.11 -76.86
C SER A 77 -40.55 48.89 -78.22
N VAL A 78 -40.59 47.63 -78.66
CA VAL A 78 -41.08 47.22 -79.98
C VAL A 78 -41.85 45.91 -79.84
N ASP A 79 -43.18 46.02 -79.79
CA ASP A 79 -44.07 44.94 -79.35
C ASP A 79 -45.07 44.59 -80.46
N ASN A 80 -45.25 43.29 -80.74
CA ASN A 80 -46.09 42.73 -81.83
C ASN A 80 -45.85 43.31 -83.24
N CYS A 81 -44.67 43.89 -83.49
CA CYS A 81 -44.39 44.52 -84.77
C CYS A 81 -44.03 43.49 -85.85
N THR A 82 -44.18 43.86 -87.12
CA THR A 82 -43.65 43.07 -88.25
C THR A 82 -42.68 43.91 -89.07
N PHE A 83 -41.44 43.44 -89.20
CA PHE A 83 -40.42 44.10 -90.04
C PHE A 83 -40.13 43.26 -91.28
N ALA A 84 -40.33 43.86 -92.45
CA ALA A 84 -39.98 43.31 -93.75
C ALA A 84 -38.92 44.21 -94.42
N SER A 85 -37.65 43.79 -94.34
CA SER A 85 -36.49 44.54 -94.87
C SER A 85 -35.31 43.61 -95.10
N SER A 86 -34.37 44.00 -95.97
CA SER A 86 -33.10 43.27 -96.13
C SER A 86 -32.14 43.45 -94.95
N HIS A 87 -32.29 44.53 -94.19
CA HIS A 87 -31.44 44.89 -93.03
C HIS A 87 -32.25 45.67 -91.98
N ILE A 88 -31.94 45.46 -90.69
CA ILE A 88 -32.35 46.34 -89.59
C ILE A 88 -31.16 46.57 -88.66
N ALA A 89 -30.89 47.82 -88.33
CA ALA A 89 -29.91 48.19 -87.32
C ALA A 89 -30.53 49.10 -86.25
N LEU A 90 -30.15 48.82 -85.01
CA LEU A 90 -30.63 49.42 -83.77
C LEU A 90 -29.42 49.77 -82.90
N THR A 91 -28.77 50.90 -83.22
CA THR A 91 -27.75 51.49 -82.33
C THR A 91 -28.45 52.01 -81.09
N ALA A 92 -28.13 51.50 -79.90
CA ALA A 92 -28.75 51.93 -78.65
C ALA A 92 -27.73 52.07 -77.51
N THR A 93 -28.02 52.95 -76.55
CA THR A 93 -27.19 53.17 -75.34
C THR A 93 -27.89 52.73 -74.06
N ALA A 94 -29.11 52.19 -74.19
CA ALA A 94 -29.92 51.62 -73.11
C ALA A 94 -30.50 50.26 -73.56
N PRO A 95 -30.87 49.36 -72.63
CA PRO A 95 -31.33 48.01 -72.98
C PRO A 95 -32.52 48.00 -73.94
N LEU A 96 -32.36 47.28 -75.05
CA LEU A 96 -33.38 47.17 -76.10
C LEU A 96 -34.33 46.01 -75.79
N ARG A 97 -35.64 46.27 -75.77
CA ARG A 97 -36.68 45.28 -75.49
C ARG A 97 -37.61 45.14 -76.68
N MET A 98 -37.86 43.90 -77.12
CA MET A 98 -38.83 43.62 -78.19
C MET A 98 -39.65 42.36 -77.86
N ALA A 99 -40.97 42.44 -77.99
CA ALA A 99 -41.89 41.33 -77.78
C ALA A 99 -42.68 40.98 -79.05
N GLY A 100 -43.04 39.70 -79.23
CA GLY A 100 -43.96 39.20 -80.27
C GLY A 100 -43.60 39.55 -81.72
N THR A 101 -42.38 40.04 -81.96
CA THR A 101 -42.06 40.76 -83.19
C THR A 101 -41.58 39.79 -84.27
N THR A 102 -42.22 39.87 -85.45
CA THR A 102 -41.90 39.03 -86.60
C THR A 102 -40.93 39.74 -87.54
N PHE A 103 -39.85 39.05 -87.88
CA PHE A 103 -38.81 39.53 -88.76
C PHE A 103 -38.75 38.64 -90.03
N VAL A 104 -38.95 39.26 -91.19
CA VAL A 104 -38.94 38.60 -92.52
C VAL A 104 -37.87 39.28 -93.37
N MET A 105 -36.69 38.67 -93.49
CA MET A 105 -35.47 39.40 -93.88
C MET A 105 -34.49 38.50 -94.63
N ASN A 106 -33.92 38.98 -95.73
CA ASN A 106 -33.10 38.13 -96.60
C ASN A 106 -31.65 37.90 -96.14
N TYR A 107 -31.02 38.78 -95.33
CA TYR A 107 -29.55 38.76 -95.18
C TYR A 107 -29.00 38.95 -93.75
N ILE A 108 -29.02 40.17 -93.18
CA ILE A 108 -28.54 40.42 -91.81
C ILE A 108 -29.67 41.08 -91.03
N GLY A 109 -30.18 40.36 -90.04
CA GLY A 109 -31.48 40.67 -89.46
C GLY A 109 -31.52 41.84 -88.51
N LEU A 110 -30.82 41.71 -87.38
CA LEU A 110 -30.92 42.65 -86.26
C LEU A 110 -29.53 43.03 -85.73
N ILE A 111 -28.99 44.17 -86.15
CA ILE A 111 -27.71 44.69 -85.64
C ILE A 111 -27.95 45.54 -84.40
N VAL A 112 -27.40 45.15 -83.24
CA VAL A 112 -27.49 45.92 -81.98
C VAL A 112 -26.10 46.37 -81.55
N LEU A 113 -25.88 47.68 -81.48
CA LEU A 113 -24.60 48.26 -81.05
C LEU A 113 -24.72 48.76 -79.62
N GLN A 114 -23.73 48.44 -78.78
CA GLN A 114 -23.45 49.07 -77.48
C GLN A 114 -24.49 48.96 -76.34
N ALA A 115 -25.56 48.16 -76.51
CA ALA A 115 -26.54 47.90 -75.45
C ALA A 115 -26.92 46.40 -75.33
N PRO A 116 -27.41 45.95 -74.16
CA PRO A 116 -28.01 44.63 -74.01
C PRO A 116 -29.30 44.48 -74.83
N LEU A 117 -29.53 43.27 -75.34
CA LEU A 117 -30.71 42.89 -76.12
C LEU A 117 -31.62 41.92 -75.35
N GLU A 118 -32.91 42.22 -75.27
CA GLU A 118 -33.96 41.31 -74.80
C GLU A 118 -35.02 41.11 -75.88
N LEU A 119 -35.10 39.88 -76.43
CA LEU A 119 -36.15 39.45 -77.36
C LEU A 119 -37.06 38.42 -76.70
N SER A 120 -38.37 38.58 -76.86
CA SER A 120 -39.38 37.66 -76.33
C SER A 120 -40.46 37.30 -77.36
N GLY A 121 -40.70 36.02 -77.61
CA GLY A 121 -41.71 35.57 -78.59
C GLY A 121 -41.45 36.00 -80.04
N CYS A 122 -40.23 36.42 -80.39
CA CYS A 122 -39.91 36.95 -81.71
C CYS A 122 -39.68 35.82 -82.73
N THR A 123 -40.15 35.99 -83.96
CA THR A 123 -40.02 35.00 -85.04
C THR A 123 -39.08 35.51 -86.13
N PHE A 124 -38.11 34.70 -86.51
CA PHE A 124 -37.13 34.99 -87.57
C PHE A 124 -37.26 33.94 -88.69
N ARG A 125 -37.63 34.39 -89.89
CA ARG A 125 -37.80 33.53 -91.08
C ARG A 125 -37.16 34.11 -92.33
N ASP A 126 -36.93 33.21 -93.30
CA ASP A 126 -36.51 33.50 -94.68
C ASP A 126 -35.12 34.18 -94.83
N ASN A 127 -34.22 33.98 -93.87
CA ASN A 127 -32.93 34.67 -93.76
C ASN A 127 -31.73 33.79 -94.15
N THR A 128 -30.99 34.21 -95.18
CA THR A 128 -29.93 33.40 -95.80
C THR A 128 -28.55 33.55 -95.17
N LEU A 129 -28.33 34.39 -94.15
CA LEU A 129 -26.97 34.59 -93.60
C LEU A 129 -26.87 34.76 -92.08
N THR A 130 -27.61 35.70 -91.47
CA THR A 130 -27.47 35.99 -90.03
C THR A 130 -28.74 36.58 -89.44
N ALA A 131 -29.36 35.87 -88.50
CA ALA A 131 -30.58 36.33 -87.81
C ALA A 131 -30.36 37.57 -86.93
N VAL A 132 -29.32 37.60 -86.10
CA VAL A 132 -29.07 38.66 -85.09
C VAL A 132 -27.56 38.95 -85.02
N TRP A 133 -27.17 40.17 -84.64
CA TRP A 133 -25.76 40.53 -84.46
C TRP A 133 -25.63 41.63 -83.40
N VAL A 134 -25.27 41.27 -82.17
CA VAL A 134 -24.88 42.25 -81.14
C VAL A 134 -23.39 42.63 -81.31
N TYR A 135 -22.99 43.84 -80.95
CA TYR A 135 -21.61 44.31 -81.10
C TYR A 135 -21.20 45.30 -79.99
N ARG A 136 -20.04 45.05 -79.37
CA ARG A 136 -19.47 45.83 -78.25
C ARG A 136 -20.49 46.18 -77.15
N CYS A 137 -21.28 45.21 -76.69
CA CYS A 137 -22.14 45.40 -75.51
C CYS A 137 -21.28 45.47 -74.25
N THR A 138 -20.87 46.68 -73.86
CA THR A 138 -19.90 46.92 -72.78
C THR A 138 -20.50 47.71 -71.62
N GLU A 139 -21.28 47.08 -70.73
CA GLU A 139 -21.28 47.44 -69.29
C GLU A 139 -22.01 46.48 -68.32
N LEU A 140 -21.51 46.47 -67.08
CA LEU A 140 -22.13 46.21 -65.77
C LEU A 140 -23.00 44.97 -65.47
N LEU A 141 -23.84 44.44 -66.37
CA LEU A 141 -24.83 43.39 -66.01
C LEU A 141 -24.47 41.96 -66.47
N GLY A 142 -23.38 41.78 -67.21
CA GLY A 142 -22.82 40.46 -67.58
C GLY A 142 -23.63 39.66 -68.62
N ILE A 143 -24.88 40.04 -68.90
CA ILE A 143 -25.72 39.50 -69.98
C ILE A 143 -25.75 40.51 -71.13
N CYS A 144 -25.41 40.06 -72.34
CA CYS A 144 -25.39 40.85 -73.57
C CYS A 144 -26.65 40.62 -74.41
N ALA A 145 -27.14 39.38 -74.46
CA ALA A 145 -28.35 39.03 -75.18
C ALA A 145 -29.18 38.00 -74.39
N ASN A 146 -30.49 38.18 -74.40
CA ASN A 146 -31.47 37.27 -73.85
C ASN A 146 -32.59 37.03 -74.88
N PHE A 147 -32.81 35.77 -75.24
CA PHE A 147 -33.86 35.34 -76.15
C PHE A 147 -34.81 34.44 -75.37
N THR A 148 -36.12 34.69 -75.44
CA THR A 148 -37.12 33.92 -74.68
C THR A 148 -38.30 33.55 -75.58
N GLY A 149 -38.53 32.27 -75.85
CA GLY A 149 -39.65 31.82 -76.68
C GLY A 149 -39.53 32.19 -78.17
N CYS A 150 -38.33 32.48 -78.66
CA CYS A 150 -38.11 32.92 -80.05
C CYS A 150 -38.02 31.73 -81.02
N THR A 151 -38.52 31.90 -82.24
CA THR A 151 -38.51 30.85 -83.27
C THR A 151 -37.60 31.25 -84.43
N PHE A 152 -36.71 30.35 -84.84
CA PHE A 152 -35.76 30.54 -85.93
C PHE A 152 -35.97 29.42 -86.97
N THR A 153 -36.51 29.76 -88.14
CA THR A 153 -36.89 28.77 -89.15
C THR A 153 -35.93 28.78 -90.34
N GLY A 154 -35.09 27.76 -90.46
CA GLY A 154 -34.25 27.55 -91.66
C GLY A 154 -33.09 28.53 -91.89
N ASN A 155 -32.65 29.25 -90.84
CA ASN A 155 -31.64 30.32 -90.92
C ASN A 155 -30.40 30.02 -90.06
N SER A 156 -29.25 30.61 -90.41
CA SER A 156 -28.09 30.69 -89.52
C SER A 156 -28.28 31.74 -88.41
N PHE A 157 -28.16 31.31 -87.15
CA PHE A 157 -28.33 32.16 -85.97
C PHE A 157 -26.96 32.63 -85.43
N GLY A 158 -26.38 33.63 -86.08
CA GLY A 158 -25.21 34.32 -85.56
C GLY A 158 -25.52 35.13 -84.28
N ILE A 159 -24.49 35.30 -83.46
CA ILE A 159 -24.35 36.35 -82.45
C ILE A 159 -22.85 36.69 -82.41
N SER A 160 -22.49 37.93 -82.10
CA SER A 160 -21.14 38.28 -81.68
C SER A 160 -21.24 38.99 -80.33
N SER A 161 -20.28 38.79 -79.42
CA SER A 161 -20.26 39.54 -78.17
C SER A 161 -18.94 39.41 -77.42
N ASP A 162 -18.26 40.53 -77.23
CA ASP A 162 -16.95 40.57 -76.58
C ASP A 162 -17.11 40.31 -75.07
N ASN A 163 -16.56 39.20 -74.57
CA ASN A 163 -16.44 38.84 -73.15
C ASN A 163 -17.75 38.94 -72.31
N SER A 164 -18.84 38.31 -72.78
CA SER A 164 -20.18 38.42 -72.15
C SER A 164 -20.93 37.09 -72.02
N THR A 165 -22.16 37.12 -71.49
CA THR A 165 -23.10 35.98 -71.47
C THR A 165 -24.24 36.17 -72.49
N CYS A 166 -24.60 35.11 -73.20
CA CYS A 166 -25.84 35.00 -73.98
C CYS A 166 -26.77 33.95 -73.35
N ASN A 167 -28.05 34.30 -73.16
CA ASN A 167 -29.10 33.39 -72.72
C ASN A 167 -30.09 33.13 -73.87
N ILE A 168 -30.39 31.87 -74.14
CA ILE A 168 -31.41 31.44 -75.10
C ILE A 168 -32.34 30.48 -74.36
N VAL A 169 -33.61 30.85 -74.19
CA VAL A 169 -34.58 30.17 -73.31
C VAL A 169 -35.87 29.87 -74.08
N GLY A 170 -36.35 28.63 -74.10
CA GLY A 170 -37.62 28.26 -74.73
C GLY A 170 -37.64 28.45 -76.26
N CYS A 171 -36.49 28.57 -76.91
CA CYS A 171 -36.40 28.92 -78.32
C CYS A 171 -36.41 27.67 -79.21
N ARG A 172 -37.02 27.77 -80.40
CA ARG A 172 -37.10 26.65 -81.36
C ARG A 172 -36.32 26.96 -82.63
N PHE A 173 -35.50 26.00 -83.04
CA PHE A 173 -34.63 26.06 -84.21
C PHE A 173 -35.08 25.00 -85.22
N GLU A 174 -35.94 25.42 -86.14
CA GLU A 174 -36.68 24.56 -87.06
C GLU A 174 -35.91 24.32 -88.37
N LYS A 175 -36.04 23.11 -88.91
CA LYS A 175 -35.41 22.67 -90.16
C LYS A 175 -36.03 23.35 -91.37
N ASN A 176 -35.19 23.79 -92.32
CA ASN A 176 -35.68 24.27 -93.61
C ASN A 176 -36.21 23.09 -94.45
N THR A 177 -37.37 23.26 -95.07
CA THR A 177 -38.00 22.26 -95.96
C THR A 177 -37.76 22.52 -97.44
N GLY A 178 -36.93 23.51 -97.80
CA GLY A 178 -36.51 23.78 -99.18
C GLY A 178 -35.30 22.96 -99.62
N ASP A 179 -35.31 22.48 -100.86
CA ASP A 179 -34.25 21.63 -101.41
C ASP A 179 -32.95 22.40 -101.72
N GLY A 180 -31.90 22.11 -100.95
CA GLY A 180 -30.51 22.42 -101.29
C GLY A 180 -29.90 23.63 -100.57
N VAL A 181 -28.56 23.61 -100.48
CA VAL A 181 -27.69 24.64 -99.85
C VAL A 181 -27.83 24.75 -98.33
N TRP A 182 -27.02 23.96 -97.60
CA TRP A 182 -26.52 24.23 -96.24
C TRP A 182 -27.55 24.68 -95.18
N ALA A 183 -28.75 24.11 -95.18
CA ALA A 183 -29.77 24.32 -94.15
C ALA A 183 -29.28 23.82 -92.77
N SER A 184 -28.60 24.72 -92.05
CA SER A 184 -27.93 24.48 -90.78
C SER A 184 -28.28 25.61 -89.82
N ALA A 185 -28.53 25.28 -88.54
CA ALA A 185 -28.67 26.29 -87.49
C ALA A 185 -27.26 26.76 -87.04
N LEU A 186 -26.44 27.12 -88.02
CA LEU A 186 -25.01 27.36 -87.84
C LEU A 186 -24.84 28.69 -87.11
N MET A 187 -24.44 28.62 -85.84
CA MET A 187 -24.23 29.82 -85.04
C MET A 187 -22.87 30.41 -85.42
N HIS A 188 -22.86 31.31 -86.41
CA HIS A 188 -21.65 32.02 -86.82
C HIS A 188 -21.32 33.11 -85.80
N TRP A 189 -20.29 32.87 -84.99
CA TRP A 189 -19.75 33.85 -84.04
C TRP A 189 -18.48 34.48 -84.61
N TYR A 190 -18.52 35.79 -84.86
CA TYR A 190 -17.31 36.53 -85.25
C TYR A 190 -16.37 36.71 -84.04
N MET A 191 -16.95 36.95 -82.87
CA MET A 191 -16.32 36.82 -81.54
C MET A 191 -17.36 36.19 -80.59
N PRO A 192 -17.16 34.94 -80.13
CA PRO A 192 -18.11 34.27 -79.23
C PRO A 192 -18.14 34.86 -77.81
N PRO A 193 -19.26 34.72 -77.08
CA PRO A 193 -19.39 35.06 -75.67
C PRO A 193 -18.46 34.20 -74.80
N SER A 194 -18.14 34.70 -73.62
CA SER A 194 -17.49 33.87 -72.60
C SER A 194 -18.40 32.71 -72.19
N ASN A 195 -19.71 32.95 -72.08
CA ASN A 195 -20.70 31.95 -71.67
C ASN A 195 -21.91 31.93 -72.63
N LEU A 196 -22.23 30.76 -73.18
CA LEU A 196 -23.50 30.52 -73.88
C LEU A 196 -24.40 29.63 -73.02
N ARG A 197 -25.64 30.07 -72.77
CA ARG A 197 -26.69 29.30 -72.09
C ARG A 197 -27.83 28.98 -73.05
N LEU A 198 -28.10 27.69 -73.24
CA LEU A 198 -29.26 27.15 -73.94
C LEU A 198 -30.17 26.47 -72.90
N ARG A 199 -31.45 26.87 -72.83
CA ARG A 199 -32.43 26.34 -71.88
C ARG A 199 -33.79 26.13 -72.53
N ASP A 200 -34.48 25.02 -72.23
CA ASP A 200 -35.81 24.72 -72.78
C ASP A 200 -35.89 24.77 -74.33
N CYS A 201 -34.75 24.61 -75.03
CA CYS A 201 -34.64 24.84 -76.47
C CYS A 201 -34.82 23.54 -77.27
N LEU A 202 -35.57 23.63 -78.37
CA LEU A 202 -35.82 22.52 -79.28
C LEU A 202 -35.07 22.73 -80.59
N PHE A 203 -34.16 21.81 -80.91
CA PHE A 203 -33.35 21.83 -82.12
C PHE A 203 -33.75 20.68 -83.06
N GLU A 204 -34.20 21.02 -84.26
CA GLU A 204 -34.63 20.07 -85.31
C GLU A 204 -33.78 20.17 -86.58
N ALA A 205 -32.84 21.11 -86.62
CA ALA A 205 -32.03 21.46 -87.78
C ALA A 205 -30.62 20.87 -87.70
N ASN A 206 -30.27 20.07 -88.72
CA ASN A 206 -29.14 19.12 -88.81
C ASN A 206 -27.77 19.51 -88.21
N ALA A 207 -27.43 20.78 -88.02
CA ALA A 207 -26.12 21.19 -87.52
C ALA A 207 -26.16 22.46 -86.66
N ILE A 208 -25.38 22.44 -85.56
CA ILE A 208 -25.14 23.58 -84.67
C ILE A 208 -23.62 23.71 -84.50
N GLY A 209 -23.00 24.64 -85.23
CA GLY A 209 -21.58 24.97 -85.05
C GLY A 209 -21.38 26.11 -84.06
N ILE A 210 -20.34 26.05 -83.23
CA ILE A 210 -19.93 27.13 -82.32
C ILE A 210 -18.46 27.49 -82.57
N GLY A 211 -18.24 28.54 -83.38
CA GLY A 211 -16.93 29.11 -83.71
C GLY A 211 -16.79 29.46 -85.20
N HIS A 212 -15.83 30.32 -85.55
CA HIS A 212 -15.50 30.67 -86.94
C HIS A 212 -14.04 31.10 -87.13
N TYR A 213 -13.45 31.77 -86.14
CA TYR A 213 -12.04 32.18 -86.18
C TYR A 213 -11.15 31.20 -85.39
N PRO A 214 -9.90 30.95 -85.84
CA PRO A 214 -8.90 30.33 -84.97
C PRO A 214 -8.71 31.17 -83.70
N ASP A 215 -8.28 30.51 -82.62
CA ASP A 215 -7.96 31.07 -81.31
C ASP A 215 -9.12 31.68 -80.48
N VAL A 216 -10.36 31.74 -80.98
CA VAL A 216 -11.51 32.29 -80.21
C VAL A 216 -12.74 31.38 -80.21
N ALA A 217 -13.00 30.73 -79.07
CA ALA A 217 -14.16 29.89 -78.79
C ALA A 217 -14.85 30.31 -77.47
N CYS A 218 -16.10 29.90 -77.23
CA CYS A 218 -16.77 30.11 -75.94
C CYS A 218 -15.95 29.49 -74.80
N SER A 219 -15.83 30.19 -73.66
CA SER A 219 -15.10 29.65 -72.50
C SER A 219 -15.93 28.62 -71.71
N THR A 220 -17.26 28.76 -71.72
CA THR A 220 -18.21 27.74 -71.26
C THR A 220 -19.42 27.63 -72.19
N LEU A 221 -19.92 26.41 -72.34
CA LEU A 221 -21.19 26.09 -72.97
C LEU A 221 -22.09 25.37 -71.95
N GLU A 222 -23.25 25.94 -71.67
CA GLU A 222 -24.27 25.43 -70.75
C GLU A 222 -25.53 25.10 -71.54
N ILE A 223 -25.97 23.84 -71.51
CA ILE A 223 -27.13 23.31 -72.23
C ILE A 223 -28.00 22.54 -71.24
N VAL A 224 -29.23 22.99 -71.03
CA VAL A 224 -30.14 22.44 -70.01
C VAL A 224 -31.54 22.27 -70.58
N ASP A 225 -32.21 21.14 -70.32
CA ASP A 225 -33.61 20.89 -70.71
C ASP A 225 -33.87 21.06 -72.23
N CYS A 226 -32.89 20.73 -73.07
CA CYS A 226 -32.95 20.87 -74.54
C CYS A 226 -33.05 19.51 -75.27
N ASP A 227 -33.90 19.45 -76.29
CA ASP A 227 -34.06 18.28 -77.18
C ASP A 227 -33.27 18.52 -78.49
N PHE A 228 -32.35 17.60 -78.83
CA PHE A 228 -31.53 17.61 -80.05
C PHE A 228 -31.90 16.43 -80.94
N LEU A 229 -32.80 16.67 -81.90
CA LEU A 229 -33.38 15.64 -82.75
C LEU A 229 -32.67 15.57 -84.11
N ASN A 230 -31.94 14.49 -84.39
CA ASN A 230 -31.24 14.22 -85.66
C ASN A 230 -30.15 15.26 -86.02
N ASN A 231 -29.41 15.76 -85.02
CA ASN A 231 -28.49 16.89 -85.19
C ASN A 231 -27.03 16.55 -84.91
N SER A 232 -26.14 17.08 -85.76
CA SER A 232 -24.70 17.12 -85.54
C SER A 232 -24.31 18.45 -84.90
N LEU A 233 -24.26 18.46 -83.57
CA LEU A 233 -23.66 19.53 -82.78
C LEU A 233 -22.13 19.55 -83.02
N ALA A 234 -21.50 20.72 -83.01
CA ALA A 234 -20.04 20.87 -83.19
C ALA A 234 -19.52 22.01 -82.29
N VAL A 235 -18.82 21.65 -81.21
CA VAL A 235 -18.44 22.56 -80.12
C VAL A 235 -16.94 22.89 -80.19
N GLY A 236 -16.63 24.14 -80.59
CA GLY A 236 -15.28 24.68 -80.60
C GLY A 236 -14.43 24.17 -81.76
N TRP A 237 -14.80 24.50 -82.99
CA TRP A 237 -13.99 24.15 -84.17
C TRP A 237 -12.74 25.05 -84.24
N GLU A 238 -11.60 24.52 -83.80
CA GLU A 238 -10.28 25.12 -84.06
C GLU A 238 -9.86 24.77 -85.50
N ASN A 239 -9.96 25.76 -86.39
CA ASN A 239 -9.56 25.61 -87.79
C ASN A 239 -8.02 25.65 -87.89
N ASN A 240 -7.40 24.47 -87.90
CA ASN A 240 -5.95 24.24 -87.82
C ASN A 240 -5.17 24.69 -89.06
N GLY A 241 -5.08 26.00 -89.30
CA GLY A 241 -4.09 26.69 -90.14
C GLY A 241 -4.18 26.51 -91.67
N ASP A 242 -4.47 25.30 -92.15
CA ASP A 242 -4.45 24.94 -93.56
C ASP A 242 -5.82 25.18 -94.23
N ALA A 243 -5.87 26.22 -95.07
CA ALA A 243 -7.06 26.63 -95.84
C ALA A 243 -7.40 25.68 -97.02
N GLY A 244 -7.36 24.36 -96.79
CA GLY A 244 -7.49 23.32 -97.82
C GLY A 244 -8.32 22.09 -97.43
N ASN A 245 -8.68 21.90 -96.17
CA ASN A 245 -9.62 20.84 -95.77
C ASN A 245 -11.08 21.32 -95.91
N PRO A 246 -12.02 20.43 -96.29
CA PRO A 246 -13.45 20.72 -96.20
C PRO A 246 -13.87 20.90 -94.73
N PRO A 247 -15.03 21.56 -94.46
CA PRO A 247 -15.65 21.45 -93.14
C PRO A 247 -15.88 19.96 -92.80
N PRO A 248 -15.83 19.58 -91.51
CA PRO A 248 -15.97 18.18 -91.11
C PRO A 248 -17.31 17.60 -91.58
N ASP A 249 -17.31 16.33 -91.97
CA ASP A 249 -18.53 15.62 -92.37
C ASP A 249 -19.62 15.77 -91.31
N VAL A 250 -20.83 16.09 -91.79
CA VAL A 250 -21.99 16.50 -90.97
C VAL A 250 -22.64 15.35 -90.19
N THR A 251 -21.88 14.31 -89.90
CA THR A 251 -22.20 13.13 -89.08
C THR A 251 -21.37 13.09 -87.78
N HIS A 252 -20.44 14.03 -87.56
CA HIS A 252 -19.46 13.95 -86.47
C HIS A 252 -19.57 15.08 -85.44
N TRP A 253 -19.96 14.76 -84.20
CA TRP A 253 -19.89 15.70 -83.08
C TRP A 253 -18.48 15.74 -82.51
N THR A 254 -17.85 16.92 -82.53
CA THR A 254 -16.57 17.15 -81.84
C THR A 254 -16.76 18.08 -80.62
N VAL A 255 -16.07 17.79 -79.52
CA VAL A 255 -15.98 18.61 -78.30
C VAL A 255 -14.53 18.92 -77.98
N THR A 256 -14.12 20.19 -78.10
CA THR A 256 -12.73 20.64 -77.82
C THR A 256 -12.57 21.47 -76.55
N ARG A 257 -13.67 21.90 -75.94
CA ARG A 257 -13.74 22.75 -74.74
C ARG A 257 -14.82 22.22 -73.78
N PRO A 258 -14.88 22.69 -72.51
CA PRO A 258 -15.89 22.26 -71.56
C PRO A 258 -17.34 22.56 -71.99
N CYS A 259 -18.17 21.52 -71.98
CA CYS A 259 -19.58 21.52 -72.32
C CYS A 259 -20.39 20.86 -71.20
N LEU A 260 -21.30 21.62 -70.58
CA LEU A 260 -22.21 21.16 -69.54
C LEU A 260 -23.59 20.91 -70.17
N ALA A 261 -23.96 19.65 -70.35
CA ALA A 261 -25.10 19.23 -71.17
C ALA A 261 -26.06 18.33 -70.37
N ARG A 262 -26.88 18.98 -69.52
CA ARG A 262 -27.75 18.31 -68.53
C ARG A 262 -29.22 18.25 -68.92
N ASN A 263 -29.94 17.23 -68.44
CA ASN A 263 -31.38 16.99 -68.71
C ASN A 263 -31.75 16.87 -70.21
N ASN A 264 -30.78 16.66 -71.10
CA ASN A 264 -30.98 16.76 -72.55
C ASN A 264 -31.29 15.40 -73.19
N ARG A 265 -31.87 15.41 -74.39
CA ARG A 265 -31.96 14.23 -75.25
C ARG A 265 -31.16 14.45 -76.52
N PHE A 266 -30.22 13.55 -76.80
CA PHE A 266 -29.39 13.51 -77.99
C PHE A 266 -29.73 12.28 -78.83
N LEU A 267 -30.06 12.50 -80.10
CA LEU A 267 -30.19 11.44 -81.11
C LEU A 267 -29.17 11.70 -82.23
N LEU A 268 -28.10 10.90 -82.26
CA LEU A 268 -26.93 11.11 -83.12
C LEU A 268 -26.80 10.05 -84.21
N ASN A 269 -26.68 10.49 -85.46
CA ASN A 269 -26.50 9.66 -86.65
C ASN A 269 -24.99 9.66 -87.06
N GLY A 270 -24.12 9.26 -86.13
CA GLY A 270 -22.66 9.24 -86.32
C GLY A 270 -21.85 9.46 -85.03
N ASN A 271 -20.55 9.73 -85.18
CA ASN A 271 -19.57 9.63 -84.10
C ASN A 271 -19.40 10.89 -83.24
N LEU A 272 -19.25 10.69 -81.92
CA LEU A 272 -18.84 11.70 -80.94
C LEU A 272 -17.35 11.57 -80.62
N THR A 273 -16.58 12.65 -80.78
CA THR A 273 -15.16 12.74 -80.41
C THR A 273 -14.90 13.87 -79.42
N ILE A 274 -14.43 13.54 -78.22
CA ILE A 274 -13.96 14.50 -77.22
C ILE A 274 -12.44 14.63 -77.39
N LYS A 275 -11.96 15.82 -77.75
CA LYS A 275 -10.54 16.13 -77.96
C LYS A 275 -9.84 16.46 -76.64
N GLY A 276 -8.50 16.48 -76.66
CA GLY A 276 -7.71 16.96 -75.52
C GLY A 276 -8.08 18.41 -75.16
N GLY A 277 -8.39 18.67 -73.89
CA GLY A 277 -8.94 19.95 -73.41
C GLY A 277 -10.48 20.06 -73.49
N GLY A 278 -11.14 19.12 -74.17
CA GLY A 278 -12.59 18.96 -74.16
C GLY A 278 -13.07 18.23 -72.90
N ALA A 279 -14.21 18.67 -72.37
CA ALA A 279 -14.90 17.97 -71.29
C ALA A 279 -16.40 17.96 -71.60
N LEU A 280 -17.07 16.82 -71.44
CA LEU A 280 -18.50 16.69 -71.68
C LEU A 280 -19.20 16.08 -70.47
N ASP A 281 -20.05 16.86 -69.82
CA ASP A 281 -20.93 16.41 -68.73
C ASP A 281 -22.34 16.15 -69.28
N LEU A 282 -22.73 14.87 -69.32
CA LEU A 282 -24.04 14.39 -69.74
C LEU A 282 -24.92 13.98 -68.54
N SER A 283 -24.92 14.73 -67.44
CA SER A 283 -25.75 14.41 -66.26
C SER A 283 -27.26 14.52 -66.53
N ALA A 284 -28.03 13.50 -66.12
CA ALA A 284 -29.47 13.35 -66.36
C ALA A 284 -29.89 13.40 -67.84
N SER A 285 -28.97 13.07 -68.75
CA SER A 285 -29.15 13.16 -70.20
C SER A 285 -29.21 11.79 -70.88
N ASN A 286 -30.02 11.68 -71.93
CA ASN A 286 -30.11 10.48 -72.76
C ASN A 286 -29.29 10.68 -74.03
N LEU A 287 -28.25 9.86 -74.22
CA LEU A 287 -27.49 9.77 -75.47
C LEU A 287 -27.88 8.49 -76.22
N THR A 288 -28.59 8.66 -77.33
CA THR A 288 -28.98 7.57 -78.24
C THR A 288 -28.23 7.72 -79.55
N PHE A 289 -27.44 6.72 -79.92
CA PHE A 289 -26.94 6.60 -81.29
C PHE A 289 -28.02 6.00 -82.20
N ASP A 290 -27.99 6.35 -83.48
CA ASP A 290 -28.96 5.95 -84.49
C ASP A 290 -28.17 5.54 -85.75
N SER A 291 -27.97 4.23 -85.95
CA SER A 291 -27.14 3.68 -87.03
C SER A 291 -27.57 2.24 -87.35
N ASP A 292 -27.74 1.91 -88.63
CA ASP A 292 -28.12 0.57 -89.10
C ASP A 292 -26.91 -0.31 -89.50
N ILE A 293 -25.71 0.13 -89.15
CA ILE A 293 -24.43 -0.60 -89.32
C ILE A 293 -23.72 -0.72 -87.97
N GLU A 294 -23.25 -1.93 -87.64
CA GLU A 294 -22.46 -2.18 -86.42
C GLU A 294 -21.20 -1.30 -86.37
N GLY A 295 -21.03 -0.53 -85.29
CA GLY A 295 -19.80 0.23 -85.05
C GLY A 295 -19.51 1.41 -85.98
N GLU A 296 -20.43 1.79 -86.88
CA GLU A 296 -20.29 3.01 -87.69
C GLU A 296 -20.44 4.28 -86.85
N SER A 297 -21.30 4.21 -85.83
CA SER A 297 -21.49 5.24 -84.80
C SER A 297 -20.92 4.81 -83.46
N GLY A 298 -20.39 5.77 -82.70
CA GLY A 298 -19.82 5.55 -81.38
C GLY A 298 -19.14 6.78 -80.78
N LEU A 299 -18.38 6.56 -79.72
CA LEU A 299 -17.79 7.58 -78.85
C LEU A 299 -16.27 7.37 -78.71
N THR A 300 -15.49 8.41 -79.01
CA THR A 300 -14.05 8.48 -78.74
C THR A 300 -13.74 9.57 -77.72
N VAL A 301 -12.94 9.27 -76.69
CA VAL A 301 -12.32 10.27 -75.82
C VAL A 301 -10.80 10.24 -76.05
N GLU A 302 -10.23 11.31 -76.57
CA GLU A 302 -8.80 11.42 -76.84
C GLU A 302 -8.01 11.84 -75.60
N GLY A 303 -6.68 11.71 -75.65
CA GLY A 303 -5.80 12.05 -74.52
C GLY A 303 -5.98 13.49 -74.04
N GLY A 304 -6.21 13.68 -72.74
CA GLY A 304 -6.56 14.97 -72.14
C GLY A 304 -8.03 15.37 -72.28
N GLY A 305 -8.89 14.53 -72.85
CA GLY A 305 -10.35 14.70 -72.88
C GLY A 305 -11.04 14.04 -71.68
N LEU A 306 -12.22 14.56 -71.29
CA LEU A 306 -13.04 14.05 -70.18
C LEU A 306 -14.49 13.78 -70.63
N LEU A 307 -15.02 12.61 -70.29
CA LEU A 307 -16.46 12.30 -70.34
C LEU A 307 -16.99 12.06 -68.92
N GLU A 308 -18.10 12.71 -68.56
CA GLU A 308 -18.83 12.50 -67.32
C GLU A 308 -20.29 12.12 -67.61
N LEU A 309 -20.75 11.01 -67.03
CA LEU A 309 -22.13 10.53 -67.06
C LEU A 309 -22.66 10.50 -65.60
N GLY A 310 -23.88 10.98 -65.35
CA GLY A 310 -24.36 11.24 -63.99
C GLY A 310 -25.89 11.21 -63.86
N ASN A 311 -26.40 11.02 -62.64
CA ASN A 311 -27.77 11.39 -62.23
C ASN A 311 -28.92 10.84 -63.11
N GLY A 312 -28.95 9.52 -63.35
CA GLY A 312 -30.01 8.84 -64.11
C GLY A 312 -29.81 8.77 -65.62
N SER A 313 -28.63 9.12 -66.14
CA SER A 313 -28.33 9.12 -67.58
C SER A 313 -28.40 7.75 -68.24
N LEU A 314 -28.63 7.76 -69.56
CA LEU A 314 -28.74 6.56 -70.39
C LEU A 314 -27.90 6.70 -71.66
N LEU A 315 -26.94 5.79 -71.85
CA LEU A 315 -26.25 5.56 -73.13
C LEU A 315 -26.76 4.25 -73.77
N ARG A 316 -27.15 4.34 -75.04
CA ARG A 316 -27.77 3.24 -75.80
C ARG A 316 -27.66 3.43 -77.32
N MET A 317 -27.94 2.35 -78.06
CA MET A 317 -28.31 2.43 -79.48
C MET A 317 -29.85 2.57 -79.65
N HIS A 318 -30.31 3.06 -80.80
CA HIS A 318 -31.72 2.99 -81.19
C HIS A 318 -32.11 1.55 -81.52
N TRP A 319 -31.42 0.94 -82.48
CA TRP A 319 -31.57 -0.43 -82.92
C TRP A 319 -30.53 -1.34 -82.24
N ALA A 320 -30.93 -2.08 -81.20
CA ALA A 320 -30.02 -2.93 -80.41
C ALA A 320 -29.33 -4.07 -81.19
N SER A 321 -29.67 -4.28 -82.47
CA SER A 321 -28.96 -5.20 -83.38
C SER A 321 -27.69 -4.61 -84.00
N TYR A 322 -27.42 -3.32 -83.83
CA TYR A 322 -26.29 -2.61 -84.45
C TYR A 322 -25.51 -1.79 -83.40
N PRO A 323 -24.86 -2.42 -82.41
CA PRO A 323 -24.34 -1.72 -81.23
C PRO A 323 -23.17 -0.76 -81.56
N TYR A 324 -23.01 0.27 -80.74
CA TYR A 324 -22.04 1.35 -80.91
C TYR A 324 -20.68 1.02 -80.24
N PHE A 325 -19.59 1.73 -80.59
CA PHE A 325 -18.32 1.64 -79.84
C PHE A 325 -18.20 2.73 -78.76
N LEU A 326 -17.51 2.43 -77.66
CA LEU A 326 -16.98 3.46 -76.75
C LEU A 326 -15.50 3.19 -76.51
N ARG A 327 -14.65 4.17 -76.82
CA ARG A 327 -13.19 4.09 -76.70
C ARG A 327 -12.61 5.31 -76.01
N CYS A 328 -11.96 5.10 -74.88
CA CYS A 328 -11.18 6.12 -74.16
C CYS A 328 -9.69 5.83 -74.41
N LEU A 329 -8.98 6.77 -75.03
CA LEU A 329 -7.58 6.63 -75.46
C LEU A 329 -6.57 7.07 -74.37
N PRO A 330 -5.26 6.77 -74.50
CA PRO A 330 -4.30 7.00 -73.43
C PRO A 330 -4.26 8.45 -72.94
N GLY A 331 -4.38 8.62 -71.61
CA GLY A 331 -4.44 9.93 -70.96
C GLY A 331 -5.81 10.62 -71.00
N SER A 332 -6.86 9.96 -71.49
CA SER A 332 -8.25 10.43 -71.33
C SER A 332 -8.81 10.12 -69.94
N SER A 333 -9.98 10.68 -69.61
CA SER A 333 -10.71 10.42 -68.38
C SER A 333 -12.18 10.08 -68.64
N PHE A 334 -12.70 9.10 -67.92
CA PHE A 334 -14.10 8.67 -67.97
C PHE A 334 -14.67 8.55 -66.56
N ARG A 335 -15.82 9.18 -66.31
CA ARG A 335 -16.57 9.07 -65.06
C ARG A 335 -18.01 8.72 -65.36
N MET A 336 -18.57 7.78 -64.59
CA MET A 336 -19.93 7.31 -64.74
C MET A 336 -20.53 7.07 -63.37
N ASN A 337 -21.59 7.78 -62.99
CA ASN A 337 -22.28 7.54 -61.73
C ASN A 337 -23.80 7.51 -61.92
N ASP A 338 -24.51 6.58 -61.28
CA ASP A 338 -25.99 6.49 -61.37
C ASP A 338 -26.47 6.51 -62.84
N THR A 339 -25.85 5.68 -63.69
CA THR A 339 -26.04 5.69 -65.15
C THR A 339 -26.29 4.28 -65.66
N VAL A 340 -27.05 4.15 -66.75
CA VAL A 340 -27.20 2.92 -67.53
C VAL A 340 -26.41 3.02 -68.83
N LEU A 341 -25.49 2.08 -69.05
CA LEU A 341 -24.78 1.91 -70.33
C LEU A 341 -25.12 0.52 -70.89
N ARG A 342 -25.65 0.49 -72.12
CA ARG A 342 -26.10 -0.75 -72.77
C ARG A 342 -25.96 -0.71 -74.29
N ASP A 343 -26.00 -1.88 -74.93
CA ASP A 343 -25.93 -2.05 -76.39
C ASP A 343 -24.62 -1.50 -77.00
N CYS A 344 -23.49 -1.74 -76.32
CA CYS A 344 -22.15 -1.28 -76.70
C CYS A 344 -21.22 -2.46 -77.04
N GLY A 345 -20.58 -2.41 -78.22
CA GLY A 345 -19.70 -3.45 -78.77
C GLY A 345 -20.44 -4.56 -79.53
N TRP A 346 -19.85 -5.03 -80.64
CA TRP A 346 -20.40 -6.09 -81.52
C TRP A 346 -19.50 -7.33 -81.60
N ASN A 347 -18.22 -7.23 -81.23
CA ASN A 347 -17.24 -8.29 -81.50
C ASN A 347 -16.38 -8.64 -80.28
N SER A 348 -16.84 -9.61 -79.48
CA SER A 348 -16.11 -10.11 -78.30
C SER A 348 -14.74 -10.74 -78.60
N SER A 349 -14.41 -11.02 -79.88
CA SER A 349 -13.07 -11.47 -80.28
C SER A 349 -12.06 -10.33 -80.50
N ARG A 350 -12.46 -9.06 -80.36
CA ARG A 350 -11.62 -7.87 -80.61
C ARG A 350 -11.76 -6.86 -79.46
N PRO A 351 -10.75 -6.70 -78.58
CA PRO A 351 -10.86 -5.85 -77.38
C PRO A 351 -11.29 -4.39 -77.64
N ASP A 352 -10.99 -3.85 -78.82
CA ASP A 352 -11.35 -2.49 -79.26
C ASP A 352 -12.80 -2.34 -79.78
N SER A 353 -13.53 -3.44 -79.95
CA SER A 353 -14.94 -3.50 -80.42
C SER A 353 -15.83 -4.48 -79.64
N ALA A 354 -15.32 -5.02 -78.54
CA ALA A 354 -16.01 -5.99 -77.67
C ALA A 354 -16.97 -5.36 -76.65
N GLY A 355 -16.79 -4.07 -76.35
CA GLY A 355 -17.54 -3.34 -75.32
C GLY A 355 -16.90 -1.99 -75.02
N PRO A 356 -17.25 -1.33 -73.89
CA PRO A 356 -16.58 -0.13 -73.40
C PRO A 356 -15.09 -0.37 -73.17
N CYS A 357 -14.24 0.29 -73.97
CA CYS A 357 -12.80 0.06 -74.00
C CYS A 357 -12.01 1.28 -73.47
N PHE A 358 -11.16 1.02 -72.47
CA PHE A 358 -10.39 2.02 -71.74
C PHE A 358 -8.89 1.74 -71.93
N GLU A 359 -8.31 2.37 -72.94
CA GLU A 359 -6.89 2.26 -73.32
C GLU A 359 -6.09 3.33 -72.57
N GLY A 360 -5.40 2.99 -71.47
CA GLY A 360 -4.58 3.93 -70.70
C GLY A 360 -5.32 5.14 -70.13
N ALA A 361 -6.62 5.00 -69.89
CA ALA A 361 -7.51 6.07 -69.40
C ALA A 361 -7.70 6.01 -67.87
N SER A 362 -8.02 7.14 -67.25
CA SER A 362 -8.50 7.19 -65.86
C SER A 362 -10.00 6.91 -65.82
N VAL A 363 -10.45 5.99 -64.96
CA VAL A 363 -11.83 5.49 -64.95
C VAL A 363 -12.38 5.41 -63.52
N ASP A 364 -13.53 6.04 -63.26
CA ASP A 364 -14.35 5.82 -62.05
C ASP A 364 -15.81 5.55 -62.44
N ILE A 365 -16.34 4.40 -62.02
CA ILE A 365 -17.70 3.93 -62.30
C ILE A 365 -18.39 3.64 -60.97
N GLY A 366 -19.46 4.36 -60.65
CA GLY A 366 -20.19 4.26 -59.39
C GLY A 366 -21.69 4.02 -59.55
N SER A 367 -22.31 3.28 -58.64
CA SER A 367 -23.77 3.24 -58.49
C SER A 367 -24.56 2.86 -59.77
N SER A 368 -23.93 2.17 -60.72
CA SER A 368 -24.38 2.12 -62.13
C SER A 368 -24.83 0.73 -62.58
N THR A 369 -25.41 0.65 -63.79
CA THR A 369 -25.72 -0.63 -64.44
C THR A 369 -25.08 -0.70 -65.83
N ILE A 370 -24.38 -1.81 -66.10
CA ILE A 370 -23.83 -2.15 -67.42
C ILE A 370 -24.52 -3.44 -67.88
N ASP A 371 -25.19 -3.39 -69.02
CA ASP A 371 -26.23 -4.36 -69.42
C ASP A 371 -26.18 -4.64 -70.92
N TYR A 372 -26.38 -5.90 -71.35
CA TYR A 372 -26.47 -6.27 -72.78
C TYR A 372 -25.28 -5.85 -73.68
N ASN A 373 -24.05 -5.82 -73.14
CA ASN A 373 -22.82 -5.71 -73.95
C ASN A 373 -22.16 -7.10 -74.08
N PRO A 374 -21.45 -7.43 -75.18
CA PRO A 374 -20.69 -8.67 -75.26
C PRO A 374 -19.64 -8.75 -74.14
N VAL A 375 -18.87 -7.67 -73.95
CA VAL A 375 -18.00 -7.48 -72.78
C VAL A 375 -18.43 -6.24 -72.00
N GLY A 376 -18.57 -6.36 -70.68
CA GLY A 376 -19.01 -5.28 -69.80
C GLY A 376 -18.02 -4.12 -69.72
N LEU A 377 -16.75 -4.44 -69.43
CA LEU A 377 -15.65 -3.49 -69.32
C LEU A 377 -14.35 -4.09 -69.88
N VAL A 378 -13.66 -3.35 -70.75
CA VAL A 378 -12.33 -3.72 -71.28
C VAL A 378 -11.31 -2.66 -70.88
N PHE A 379 -10.29 -3.06 -70.11
CA PHE A 379 -9.19 -2.18 -69.67
C PHE A 379 -7.88 -2.61 -70.31
N ARG A 380 -7.15 -1.66 -70.92
CA ARG A 380 -5.90 -1.92 -71.65
C ARG A 380 -4.82 -0.91 -71.29
N GLY A 381 -3.79 -1.30 -70.55
CA GLY A 381 -2.81 -0.35 -70.02
C GLY A 381 -3.37 0.65 -68.98
N ALA A 382 -4.59 0.44 -68.46
CA ALA A 382 -5.24 1.34 -67.51
C ALA A 382 -4.86 0.98 -66.07
N THR A 383 -4.56 1.96 -65.24
CA THR A 383 -4.07 1.75 -63.87
C THR A 383 -4.97 2.39 -62.83
N GLY A 384 -5.38 1.60 -61.82
CA GLY A 384 -6.23 2.07 -60.72
C GLY A 384 -7.66 2.42 -61.13
N ALA A 385 -8.23 1.72 -62.13
CA ALA A 385 -9.62 1.91 -62.51
C ALA A 385 -10.57 1.53 -61.36
N SER A 386 -11.58 2.36 -61.09
CA SER A 386 -12.53 2.20 -60.00
C SER A 386 -13.90 1.74 -60.53
N VAL A 387 -14.43 0.66 -59.97
CA VAL A 387 -15.81 0.21 -60.15
C VAL A 387 -16.42 -0.02 -58.77
N ARG A 388 -17.46 0.72 -58.40
CA ARG A 388 -18.08 0.67 -57.07
C ARG A 388 -19.60 0.66 -57.14
N ASP A 389 -20.23 -0.08 -56.23
CA ASP A 389 -21.69 -0.13 -56.05
C ASP A 389 -22.47 -0.44 -57.36
N THR A 390 -21.84 -1.17 -58.29
CA THR A 390 -22.24 -1.26 -59.71
C THR A 390 -22.60 -2.69 -60.11
N ALA A 391 -23.61 -2.84 -60.97
CA ALA A 391 -24.08 -4.14 -61.48
C ALA A 391 -23.71 -4.35 -62.95
N LEU A 392 -22.89 -5.37 -63.22
CA LEU A 392 -22.66 -5.92 -64.55
C LEU A 392 -23.53 -7.17 -64.70
N ARG A 393 -24.35 -7.24 -65.77
CA ARG A 393 -25.28 -8.37 -66.01
C ARG A 393 -25.60 -8.55 -67.50
N GLY A 394 -25.96 -9.76 -67.90
CA GLY A 394 -26.44 -10.03 -69.27
C GLY A 394 -25.34 -9.91 -70.33
N LEU A 395 -24.12 -10.34 -70.00
CA LEU A 395 -22.90 -10.18 -70.81
C LEU A 395 -22.32 -11.54 -71.22
N GLU A 396 -21.43 -11.59 -72.20
CA GLU A 396 -20.59 -12.77 -72.43
C GLU A 396 -19.40 -12.80 -71.46
N THR A 397 -18.83 -11.64 -71.11
CA THR A 397 -17.74 -11.50 -70.13
C THR A 397 -17.91 -10.21 -69.34
N ALA A 398 -17.72 -10.23 -68.02
CA ALA A 398 -17.92 -9.02 -67.22
C ALA A 398 -16.73 -8.06 -67.32
N VAL A 399 -15.51 -8.51 -67.03
CA VAL A 399 -14.30 -7.66 -67.07
C VAL A 399 -13.16 -8.32 -67.86
N VAL A 400 -12.52 -7.56 -68.74
CA VAL A 400 -11.25 -7.93 -69.39
C VAL A 400 -10.17 -6.95 -68.94
N LEU A 401 -9.08 -7.45 -68.36
CA LEU A 401 -7.89 -6.68 -68.00
C LEU A 401 -6.69 -7.12 -68.85
N ASP A 402 -6.09 -6.17 -69.55
CA ASP A 402 -4.94 -6.37 -70.42
C ASP A 402 -3.82 -5.38 -70.01
N ASN A 403 -2.76 -5.86 -69.36
CA ASN A 403 -1.74 -5.01 -68.70
C ASN A 403 -2.37 -3.88 -67.86
N SER A 404 -3.36 -4.20 -67.03
CA SER A 404 -4.21 -3.21 -66.35
C SER A 404 -4.49 -3.56 -64.88
N SER A 405 -4.78 -2.55 -64.06
CA SER A 405 -5.28 -2.74 -62.68
C SER A 405 -6.61 -2.05 -62.43
N ALA A 406 -7.54 -2.79 -61.83
CA ALA A 406 -8.89 -2.33 -61.52
C ALA A 406 -9.35 -2.81 -60.13
N GLY A 407 -10.13 -1.98 -59.43
CA GLY A 407 -10.77 -2.31 -58.15
C GLY A 407 -12.29 -2.42 -58.30
N ALA A 408 -12.88 -3.43 -57.68
CA ALA A 408 -14.33 -3.67 -57.67
C ALA A 408 -14.87 -3.67 -56.23
N LEU A 409 -15.56 -2.61 -55.83
CA LEU A 409 -16.14 -2.41 -54.49
C LEU A 409 -17.66 -2.61 -54.50
N ASN A 410 -18.22 -3.38 -53.56
CA ASN A 410 -19.68 -3.58 -53.40
C ASN A 410 -20.43 -4.00 -54.69
N SER A 411 -19.73 -4.56 -55.68
CA SER A 411 -20.20 -4.67 -57.07
C SER A 411 -20.54 -6.11 -57.45
N THR A 412 -21.48 -6.27 -58.38
CA THR A 412 -21.87 -7.59 -58.91
C THR A 412 -21.25 -7.77 -60.29
N LEU A 413 -20.31 -8.70 -60.41
CA LEU A 413 -19.66 -9.14 -61.64
C LEU A 413 -20.22 -10.52 -62.03
N GLY A 414 -21.49 -10.58 -62.46
CA GLY A 414 -22.25 -11.85 -62.49
C GLY A 414 -23.30 -11.96 -63.59
N HIS A 415 -23.92 -13.14 -63.68
CA HIS A 415 -24.82 -13.53 -64.77
C HIS A 415 -24.23 -13.27 -66.17
N VAL A 416 -23.12 -13.96 -66.43
CA VAL A 416 -22.42 -13.98 -67.73
C VAL A 416 -22.46 -15.37 -68.36
N ALA A 417 -22.35 -15.44 -69.70
CA ALA A 417 -22.35 -16.70 -70.45
C ALA A 417 -20.96 -17.34 -70.61
N GLY A 418 -19.90 -16.51 -70.65
CA GLY A 418 -18.49 -16.91 -70.65
C GLY A 418 -17.80 -16.55 -69.34
N PRO A 419 -16.48 -16.26 -69.32
CA PRO A 419 -15.74 -16.00 -68.08
C PRO A 419 -16.18 -14.69 -67.40
N SER A 420 -16.22 -14.67 -66.06
CA SER A 420 -16.51 -13.46 -65.31
C SER A 420 -15.37 -12.45 -65.34
N ALA A 421 -14.11 -12.93 -65.35
CA ALA A 421 -12.96 -12.07 -65.62
C ALA A 421 -11.94 -12.78 -66.51
N VAL A 422 -11.32 -12.00 -67.40
CA VAL A 422 -10.15 -12.39 -68.19
C VAL A 422 -9.00 -11.46 -67.82
N LEU A 423 -7.86 -12.01 -67.41
CA LEU A 423 -6.67 -11.24 -67.02
C LEU A 423 -5.45 -11.69 -67.84
N ASP A 424 -4.78 -10.72 -68.48
CA ASP A 424 -3.58 -10.92 -69.30
C ASP A 424 -2.51 -9.85 -69.03
N ARG A 425 -1.25 -10.18 -69.35
CA ARG A 425 -0.06 -9.35 -69.25
C ARG A 425 0.12 -8.69 -67.88
N SER A 426 0.12 -9.50 -66.81
CA SER A 426 0.36 -9.05 -65.42
C SER A 426 -0.72 -8.11 -64.86
N SER A 427 -1.99 -8.39 -65.15
CA SER A 427 -3.14 -7.59 -64.70
C SER A 427 -3.60 -7.90 -63.28
N LEU A 428 -4.23 -6.92 -62.60
CA LEU A 428 -4.70 -7.03 -61.22
C LEU A 428 -6.17 -6.64 -61.07
N LEU A 429 -6.99 -7.53 -60.51
CA LEU A 429 -8.38 -7.23 -60.11
C LEU A 429 -8.54 -7.34 -58.58
N ASP A 430 -8.74 -6.21 -57.91
CA ASP A 430 -8.94 -6.14 -56.46
C ASP A 430 -10.44 -6.02 -56.10
N CYS A 431 -11.06 -7.12 -55.71
CA CYS A 431 -12.47 -7.16 -55.31
C CYS A 431 -12.63 -6.98 -53.78
N LEU A 432 -13.37 -5.96 -53.34
CA LEU A 432 -13.77 -5.76 -51.94
C LEU A 432 -15.29 -5.77 -51.81
N ASN A 433 -15.82 -6.71 -51.01
CA ASN A 433 -17.26 -6.88 -50.80
C ASN A 433 -18.08 -7.09 -52.09
N SER A 434 -17.43 -7.61 -53.14
CA SER A 434 -17.98 -7.79 -54.48
C SER A 434 -18.16 -9.27 -54.83
N THR A 435 -19.19 -9.59 -55.61
CA THR A 435 -19.51 -10.98 -56.01
C THR A 435 -19.09 -11.26 -57.43
N ILE A 436 -18.36 -12.36 -57.64
CA ILE A 436 -17.91 -12.85 -58.95
C ILE A 436 -18.01 -14.39 -59.00
N ASP A 437 -18.29 -14.97 -60.16
CA ASP A 437 -18.22 -16.44 -60.33
C ASP A 437 -16.74 -16.89 -60.39
N ARG A 438 -16.31 -17.56 -59.33
CA ARG A 438 -14.95 -18.09 -59.15
C ARG A 438 -14.69 -19.36 -59.95
N GLY A 439 -15.75 -20.06 -60.38
CA GLY A 439 -15.64 -21.29 -61.17
C GLY A 439 -15.33 -21.01 -62.65
N ASN A 440 -15.38 -19.76 -63.07
CA ASN A 440 -15.41 -19.35 -64.47
C ASN A 440 -14.56 -18.09 -64.68
N LEU A 441 -13.24 -18.23 -64.52
CA LEU A 441 -12.22 -17.19 -64.63
C LEU A 441 -11.16 -17.61 -65.66
N SER A 442 -10.52 -16.65 -66.32
CA SER A 442 -9.44 -16.90 -67.29
C SER A 442 -8.20 -16.06 -66.96
N PHE A 443 -7.05 -16.72 -66.83
CA PHE A 443 -5.74 -16.09 -66.67
C PHE A 443 -4.85 -16.51 -67.85
N ALA A 444 -4.40 -15.55 -68.65
CA ALA A 444 -3.55 -15.80 -69.80
C ALA A 444 -2.07 -15.98 -69.42
N ASP A 445 -1.64 -15.38 -68.31
CA ASP A 445 -0.26 -15.42 -67.80
C ASP A 445 -0.19 -15.77 -66.30
N ASP A 446 1.01 -16.09 -65.81
CA ASP A 446 1.25 -16.52 -64.43
C ASP A 446 1.51 -15.37 -63.44
N GLN A 447 1.50 -14.11 -63.87
CA GLN A 447 1.70 -12.92 -63.04
C GLN A 447 0.39 -12.17 -62.75
N SER A 448 -0.61 -12.30 -63.61
CA SER A 448 -1.96 -11.79 -63.38
C SER A 448 -2.57 -12.35 -62.09
N ARG A 449 -3.34 -11.52 -61.37
CA ARG A 449 -3.95 -11.84 -60.07
C ARG A 449 -5.33 -11.25 -59.85
N LEU A 450 -6.16 -11.96 -59.09
CA LEU A 450 -7.46 -11.49 -58.61
C LEU A 450 -7.52 -11.68 -57.08
N ASN A 451 -7.59 -10.59 -56.32
CA ASN A 451 -7.77 -10.64 -54.86
C ASN A 451 -9.26 -10.55 -54.51
N LEU A 452 -9.71 -11.38 -53.57
CA LEU A 452 -11.03 -11.29 -52.94
C LEU A 452 -10.86 -10.79 -51.50
N SER A 453 -11.63 -9.79 -51.08
CA SER A 453 -11.59 -9.20 -49.74
C SER A 453 -12.98 -8.84 -49.22
N TRP A 454 -13.16 -8.84 -47.90
CA TRP A 454 -14.44 -8.67 -47.21
C TRP A 454 -14.32 -7.81 -45.96
N TYR A 455 -15.45 -7.24 -45.51
CA TYR A 455 -15.51 -6.49 -44.27
C TYR A 455 -15.77 -7.40 -43.06
N LEU A 456 -14.98 -7.23 -41.99
CA LEU A 456 -15.27 -7.77 -40.66
C LEU A 456 -15.64 -6.63 -39.70
N ASP A 457 -16.79 -6.74 -39.08
CA ASP A 457 -17.18 -5.94 -37.92
C ASP A 457 -16.97 -6.76 -36.64
N VAL A 458 -16.13 -6.30 -35.71
CA VAL A 458 -15.94 -6.92 -34.40
C VAL A 458 -16.67 -6.11 -33.33
N ARG A 459 -17.34 -6.82 -32.43
CA ARG A 459 -17.78 -6.31 -31.14
C ARG A 459 -17.21 -7.19 -30.03
N ALA A 460 -16.69 -6.59 -28.97
CA ALA A 460 -16.39 -7.27 -27.73
C ALA A 460 -17.20 -6.69 -26.57
N ARG A 461 -17.54 -7.54 -25.61
CA ARG A 461 -18.22 -7.19 -24.36
C ARG A 461 -17.67 -8.01 -23.21
N TRP A 462 -17.80 -7.52 -21.99
CA TRP A 462 -17.53 -8.31 -20.79
C TRP A 462 -18.66 -9.33 -20.56
N ALA A 463 -18.43 -10.32 -19.70
CA ALA A 463 -19.41 -11.35 -19.36
C ALA A 463 -20.72 -10.79 -18.78
N ASP A 464 -20.66 -9.66 -18.07
CA ASP A 464 -21.81 -8.89 -17.58
C ASP A 464 -22.65 -8.20 -18.70
N GLY A 465 -22.20 -8.28 -19.96
CA GLY A 465 -22.85 -7.69 -21.13
C GLY A 465 -22.49 -6.23 -21.41
N THR A 466 -21.61 -5.60 -20.62
CA THR A 466 -21.14 -4.24 -20.83
C THR A 466 -20.14 -4.12 -22.00
N PRO A 467 -20.02 -2.95 -22.66
CA PRO A 467 -19.00 -2.70 -23.68
C PRO A 467 -17.56 -2.95 -23.21
N ALA A 468 -16.78 -3.72 -23.97
CA ALA A 468 -15.32 -3.82 -23.77
C ALA A 468 -14.60 -2.63 -24.44
N ALA A 469 -14.92 -1.43 -23.98
CA ALA A 469 -14.40 -0.18 -24.54
C ALA A 469 -12.87 -0.06 -24.35
N GLY A 470 -12.16 0.40 -25.38
CA GLY A 470 -10.71 0.59 -25.35
C GLY A 470 -9.87 -0.70 -25.42
N ALA A 471 -10.47 -1.89 -25.35
CA ALA A 471 -9.75 -3.16 -25.51
C ALA A 471 -9.17 -3.31 -26.93
N SER A 472 -8.03 -3.99 -27.05
CA SER A 472 -7.26 -4.07 -28.29
C SER A 472 -7.63 -5.30 -29.11
N LEU A 473 -7.97 -5.12 -30.39
CA LEU A 473 -8.08 -6.17 -31.39
C LEU A 473 -6.75 -6.35 -32.14
N SER A 474 -6.37 -7.61 -32.35
CA SER A 474 -5.37 -8.07 -33.32
C SER A 474 -6.01 -9.12 -34.23
N VAL A 475 -5.75 -9.07 -35.54
CA VAL A 475 -6.25 -10.02 -36.54
C VAL A 475 -5.09 -10.56 -37.36
N ARG A 476 -4.92 -11.88 -37.32
CA ARG A 476 -3.94 -12.61 -38.14
C ARG A 476 -4.60 -13.33 -39.30
N ASP A 477 -3.87 -13.52 -40.39
CA ASP A 477 -4.29 -14.39 -41.49
C ASP A 477 -3.97 -15.88 -41.20
N ALA A 478 -4.35 -16.76 -42.13
CA ALA A 478 -4.10 -18.20 -42.06
C ALA A 478 -2.62 -18.60 -42.10
N ARG A 479 -1.69 -17.66 -42.34
CA ARG A 479 -0.23 -17.85 -42.35
C ARG A 479 0.40 -17.38 -41.03
N GLY A 480 -0.35 -16.65 -40.19
CA GLY A 480 0.06 -16.10 -38.90
C GLY A 480 0.50 -14.63 -38.95
N ASP A 481 0.53 -14.04 -40.15
CA ASP A 481 0.88 -12.62 -40.35
C ASP A 481 -0.23 -11.74 -39.75
N GLU A 482 0.15 -10.68 -39.04
CA GLU A 482 -0.79 -9.72 -38.48
C GLU A 482 -1.20 -8.70 -39.55
N VAL A 483 -2.47 -8.76 -39.97
CA VAL A 483 -2.98 -8.02 -41.13
C VAL A 483 -3.83 -6.80 -40.76
N GLN A 484 -4.47 -6.81 -39.59
CA GLN A 484 -5.20 -5.63 -39.09
C GLN A 484 -5.39 -5.67 -37.56
N GLY A 485 -5.71 -4.53 -36.96
CA GLY A 485 -5.96 -4.40 -35.53
C GLY A 485 -6.32 -2.97 -35.14
N GLY A 486 -6.54 -2.73 -33.84
CA GLY A 486 -6.86 -1.41 -33.28
C GLY A 486 -7.59 -1.47 -31.95
N ALA A 487 -7.73 -0.33 -31.27
CA ALA A 487 -8.55 -0.23 -30.06
C ALA A 487 -10.05 -0.16 -30.41
N LEU A 488 -10.88 -0.79 -29.58
CA LEU A 488 -12.34 -0.79 -29.68
C LEU A 488 -12.94 0.54 -29.18
N ASP A 489 -14.02 0.99 -29.83
CA ASP A 489 -14.76 2.21 -29.49
C ASP A 489 -15.51 2.09 -28.14
N GLY A 490 -16.20 3.17 -27.72
CA GLY A 490 -16.99 3.21 -26.48
C GLY A 490 -18.17 2.22 -26.42
N ASP A 491 -18.61 1.67 -27.56
CA ASP A 491 -19.62 0.61 -27.67
C ASP A 491 -19.00 -0.81 -27.63
N GLY A 492 -17.67 -0.89 -27.50
CA GLY A 492 -16.88 -2.10 -27.58
C GLY A 492 -16.78 -2.63 -29.02
N ARG A 493 -16.67 -1.75 -30.03
CA ARG A 493 -16.72 -2.13 -31.46
C ARG A 493 -15.53 -1.61 -32.27
N LEU A 494 -15.18 -2.33 -33.33
CA LEU A 494 -14.30 -1.87 -34.41
C LEU A 494 -14.86 -2.42 -35.72
N ARG A 495 -15.05 -1.55 -36.72
CA ARG A 495 -15.89 -1.82 -37.90
C ARG A 495 -15.14 -1.60 -39.20
N GLY A 496 -15.58 -2.24 -40.27
CA GLY A 496 -15.02 -2.06 -41.62
C GLY A 496 -13.58 -2.58 -41.77
N LEU A 497 -13.19 -3.60 -40.99
CA LEU A 497 -11.88 -4.25 -41.14
C LEU A 497 -11.82 -4.96 -42.49
N VAL A 498 -10.83 -4.67 -43.33
CA VAL A 498 -10.71 -5.20 -44.69
C VAL A 498 -9.78 -6.41 -44.67
N LEU A 499 -10.37 -7.60 -44.78
CA LEU A 499 -9.66 -8.86 -44.69
C LEU A 499 -9.70 -9.60 -46.03
N ARG A 500 -8.53 -10.03 -46.53
CA ARG A 500 -8.40 -10.77 -47.80
C ARG A 500 -8.84 -12.22 -47.59
N GLU A 501 -9.75 -12.73 -48.42
CA GLU A 501 -10.08 -14.15 -48.47
C GLU A 501 -8.98 -14.94 -49.19
N SER A 502 -8.69 -14.55 -50.43
CA SER A 502 -7.84 -15.29 -51.34
C SER A 502 -7.18 -14.39 -52.39
N SER A 503 -6.04 -14.84 -52.92
CA SER A 503 -5.45 -14.37 -54.18
C SER A 503 -5.52 -15.50 -55.20
N LEU A 504 -6.12 -15.25 -56.37
CA LEU A 504 -6.29 -16.23 -57.45
C LEU A 504 -5.37 -15.86 -58.62
N GLY A 505 -4.70 -16.86 -59.19
CA GLY A 505 -3.86 -16.74 -60.39
C GLY A 505 -3.89 -18.03 -61.22
N ARG A 506 -3.13 -18.04 -62.32
CA ARG A 506 -3.00 -19.22 -63.19
C ARG A 506 -2.26 -20.40 -62.53
N ASP A 507 -1.37 -20.08 -61.60
CA ASP A 507 -0.57 -20.98 -60.79
C ASP A 507 -1.31 -21.56 -59.57
N GLY A 508 -2.42 -20.95 -59.15
CA GLY A 508 -3.31 -21.51 -58.14
C GLY A 508 -4.13 -20.47 -57.36
N ALA A 509 -4.62 -20.90 -56.19
CA ALA A 509 -5.34 -20.06 -55.24
C ALA A 509 -4.60 -20.04 -53.90
N GLU A 510 -4.12 -18.87 -53.49
CA GLU A 510 -3.60 -18.64 -52.14
C GLU A 510 -4.77 -18.28 -51.21
N SER A 511 -4.97 -19.04 -50.13
CA SER A 511 -5.97 -18.71 -49.10
C SER A 511 -5.30 -17.98 -47.93
N PHE A 512 -5.88 -16.84 -47.56
CA PHE A 512 -5.51 -16.07 -46.37
C PHE A 512 -6.48 -16.35 -45.21
N THR A 513 -7.53 -17.13 -45.45
CA THR A 513 -8.58 -17.47 -44.48
C THR A 513 -8.52 -18.94 -44.03
N PRO A 514 -8.94 -19.29 -42.80
CA PRO A 514 -9.55 -18.45 -41.76
C PRO A 514 -8.59 -17.43 -41.14
N HIS A 515 -9.10 -16.26 -40.79
CA HIS A 515 -8.38 -15.28 -39.98
C HIS A 515 -8.53 -15.61 -38.50
N LEU A 516 -7.55 -15.27 -37.68
CA LEU A 516 -7.60 -15.42 -36.23
C LEU A 516 -7.77 -14.04 -35.58
N ALA A 517 -8.97 -13.75 -35.07
CA ALA A 517 -9.31 -12.48 -34.45
C ALA A 517 -9.24 -12.58 -32.93
N ARG A 518 -8.30 -11.86 -32.31
CA ARG A 518 -8.04 -11.83 -30.86
C ARG A 518 -8.33 -10.44 -30.29
N VAL A 519 -9.32 -10.34 -29.39
CA VAL A 519 -9.51 -9.14 -28.57
C VAL A 519 -8.89 -9.39 -27.19
N SER A 520 -8.16 -8.40 -26.66
CA SER A 520 -7.60 -8.44 -25.32
C SER A 520 -7.67 -7.10 -24.59
N SER A 521 -7.95 -7.13 -23.29
CA SER A 521 -7.86 -6.01 -22.37
C SER A 521 -6.95 -6.40 -21.21
N GLY A 522 -5.75 -5.80 -21.15
CA GLY A 522 -4.71 -6.25 -20.21
C GLY A 522 -4.33 -7.72 -20.48
N ALA A 523 -4.45 -8.57 -19.45
CA ALA A 523 -4.19 -10.00 -19.55
C ALA A 523 -5.36 -10.80 -20.15
N VAL A 524 -6.60 -10.34 -19.97
CA VAL A 524 -7.82 -11.04 -20.42
C VAL A 524 -7.93 -10.99 -21.94
N PHE A 525 -8.25 -12.12 -22.57
CA PHE A 525 -8.46 -12.18 -24.02
C PHE A 525 -9.47 -13.25 -24.44
N ASN A 526 -10.13 -13.01 -25.58
CA ASN A 526 -10.87 -14.01 -26.34
C ASN A 526 -10.38 -13.99 -27.80
N GLU A 527 -10.24 -15.17 -28.38
CA GLU A 527 -9.71 -15.39 -29.72
C GLU A 527 -10.62 -16.35 -30.49
N THR A 528 -10.91 -16.05 -31.76
CA THR A 528 -11.80 -16.88 -32.59
C THR A 528 -11.37 -16.86 -34.05
N ALA A 529 -11.40 -18.03 -34.68
CA ALA A 529 -11.14 -18.20 -36.11
C ALA A 529 -12.38 -17.82 -36.94
N VAL A 530 -12.20 -16.98 -37.95
CA VAL A 530 -13.25 -16.48 -38.85
C VAL A 530 -12.87 -16.74 -40.31
N THR A 531 -13.57 -17.67 -40.94
CA THR A 531 -13.59 -17.82 -42.41
C THR A 531 -14.26 -16.60 -43.03
N MET A 532 -13.54 -15.88 -43.89
CA MET A 532 -14.04 -14.71 -44.62
C MET A 532 -14.41 -15.12 -46.05
N ASP A 533 -15.66 -15.53 -46.24
CA ASP A 533 -16.30 -15.92 -47.50
C ASP A 533 -17.34 -14.89 -48.00
N ARG A 534 -17.65 -13.93 -47.13
CA ARG A 534 -18.53 -12.76 -47.29
C ARG A 534 -18.20 -11.77 -46.18
N SER A 535 -18.74 -10.56 -46.24
CA SER A 535 -18.67 -9.63 -45.11
C SER A 535 -19.45 -10.18 -43.90
N ARG A 536 -18.86 -10.07 -42.70
CA ARG A 536 -19.30 -10.76 -41.47
C ARG A 536 -19.24 -9.84 -40.26
N ARG A 537 -20.00 -10.20 -39.22
CA ARG A 537 -19.88 -9.64 -37.88
C ARG A 537 -19.52 -10.74 -36.87
N LEU A 538 -18.64 -10.40 -35.94
CA LEU A 538 -18.19 -11.23 -34.83
C LEU A 538 -18.52 -10.53 -33.51
N ASP A 539 -19.32 -11.15 -32.65
CA ASP A 539 -19.50 -10.73 -31.25
C ASP A 539 -18.68 -11.68 -30.35
N LEU A 540 -17.65 -11.14 -29.68
CA LEU A 540 -16.82 -11.82 -28.69
C LEU A 540 -17.22 -11.43 -27.26
N VAL A 541 -16.97 -12.32 -26.31
CA VAL A 541 -17.13 -12.06 -24.87
C VAL A 541 -15.77 -12.20 -24.20
N LEU A 542 -15.30 -11.13 -23.55
CA LEU A 542 -14.21 -11.19 -22.59
C LEU A 542 -14.80 -11.71 -21.27
N GLU A 543 -14.51 -12.99 -20.99
CA GLU A 543 -14.73 -13.58 -19.67
C GLU A 543 -13.49 -13.31 -18.84
N ASP A 544 -13.63 -12.70 -17.67
CA ASP A 544 -12.57 -12.85 -16.68
C ASP A 544 -12.65 -14.24 -16.06
N ARG A 545 -11.48 -14.77 -15.71
CA ARG A 545 -11.30 -16.13 -15.16
C ARG A 545 -10.28 -16.15 -14.03
N GLU A 546 -9.64 -15.02 -13.73
CA GLU A 546 -8.93 -14.85 -12.48
C GLU A 546 -9.99 -14.52 -11.41
N ALA A 547 -9.84 -15.08 -10.21
CA ALA A 547 -10.75 -14.77 -9.11
C ALA A 547 -10.24 -13.53 -8.36
N PRO A 548 -11.14 -12.65 -7.88
CA PRO A 548 -10.74 -11.50 -7.08
C PRO A 548 -10.03 -11.97 -5.81
N SER A 549 -9.06 -11.21 -5.35
CA SER A 549 -8.49 -11.40 -4.02
C SER A 549 -9.40 -10.80 -2.93
N ILE A 550 -9.25 -11.32 -1.71
CA ILE A 550 -9.93 -10.86 -0.48
C ILE A 550 -8.97 -11.11 0.68
N ASP A 551 -8.85 -10.14 1.58
CA ASP A 551 -8.13 -10.30 2.86
C ASP A 551 -8.92 -9.64 4.01
N ILE A 552 -8.73 -10.15 5.22
CA ILE A 552 -9.36 -9.64 6.45
C ILE A 552 -8.26 -9.09 7.35
N THR A 553 -8.10 -7.77 7.34
CA THR A 553 -7.01 -7.07 8.05
C THR A 553 -7.32 -6.84 9.54
N SER A 554 -8.59 -6.96 9.94
CA SER A 554 -9.04 -6.96 11.34
C SER A 554 -10.35 -7.75 11.46
N PRO A 555 -10.58 -8.50 12.57
CA PRO A 555 -9.61 -8.86 13.59
C PRO A 555 -8.55 -9.85 13.05
N GLY A 556 -7.46 -10.06 13.78
CA GLY A 556 -6.42 -11.03 13.38
C GLY A 556 -6.85 -12.49 13.61
N PRO A 557 -6.25 -13.46 12.89
CA PRO A 557 -6.53 -14.89 13.10
C PRO A 557 -6.11 -15.36 14.50
N GLU A 558 -6.96 -16.19 15.11
CA GLU A 558 -6.82 -16.71 16.48
C GLU A 558 -6.69 -15.63 17.57
N SER A 559 -7.16 -14.41 17.29
CA SER A 559 -7.13 -13.29 18.24
C SER A 559 -8.22 -13.41 19.32
N PHE A 560 -7.97 -12.76 20.46
CA PHE A 560 -8.87 -12.67 21.60
C PHE A 560 -9.25 -11.19 21.81
N LEU A 561 -10.54 -10.88 21.93
CA LEU A 561 -11.05 -9.51 21.90
C LEU A 561 -11.88 -9.16 23.15
N ALA A 562 -11.43 -8.14 23.90
CA ALA A 562 -12.07 -7.63 25.12
C ALA A 562 -13.34 -6.79 24.89
N SER A 563 -14.08 -7.04 23.80
CA SER A 563 -15.25 -6.24 23.39
C SER A 563 -16.22 -7.06 22.54
N GLY A 564 -17.51 -6.97 22.85
CA GLY A 564 -18.59 -7.49 21.99
C GLY A 564 -18.79 -6.68 20.71
N THR A 565 -18.45 -5.39 20.72
CA THR A 565 -18.38 -4.55 19.52
C THR A 565 -17.05 -4.81 18.82
N VAL A 566 -17.08 -5.44 17.65
CA VAL A 566 -15.91 -5.88 16.88
C VAL A 566 -15.86 -5.21 15.51
N PRO A 567 -14.84 -4.38 15.20
CA PRO A 567 -14.62 -3.86 13.86
C PRO A 567 -13.94 -4.91 12.97
N VAL A 568 -14.67 -5.39 11.97
CA VAL A 568 -14.12 -6.24 10.90
C VAL A 568 -13.75 -5.35 9.72
N ASN A 569 -12.47 -5.35 9.36
CA ASN A 569 -11.94 -4.58 8.23
C ASN A 569 -11.23 -5.52 7.27
N GLY A 570 -11.15 -5.13 6.00
CA GLY A 570 -10.36 -5.85 5.02
C GLY A 570 -10.23 -5.11 3.70
N THR A 571 -9.62 -5.80 2.74
CA THR A 571 -9.44 -5.33 1.37
C THR A 571 -9.95 -6.37 0.40
N ALA A 572 -10.33 -5.95 -0.79
CA ALA A 572 -10.51 -6.83 -1.94
C ALA A 572 -9.85 -6.16 -3.15
N SER A 573 -9.23 -6.94 -4.03
CA SER A 573 -8.66 -6.41 -5.27
C SER A 573 -8.67 -7.42 -6.39
N ASP A 574 -8.83 -6.93 -7.60
CA ASP A 574 -9.13 -7.71 -8.79
C ASP A 574 -8.30 -7.21 -9.98
N ASN A 575 -8.08 -8.06 -10.97
CA ASN A 575 -7.41 -7.66 -12.22
C ASN A 575 -8.28 -6.72 -13.08
N PHE A 576 -9.61 -6.75 -12.90
CA PHE A 576 -10.59 -5.93 -13.60
C PHE A 576 -11.39 -5.03 -12.65
N ALA A 577 -12.30 -5.59 -11.84
CA ALA A 577 -13.18 -4.84 -10.94
C ALA A 577 -13.89 -5.72 -9.88
N VAL A 578 -13.84 -5.31 -8.62
CA VAL A 578 -14.66 -5.91 -7.54
C VAL A 578 -16.11 -5.42 -7.67
N GLU A 579 -17.07 -6.33 -7.82
CA GLU A 579 -18.51 -6.01 -7.84
C GLU A 579 -19.04 -5.77 -6.43
N ARG A 580 -18.80 -6.71 -5.51
CA ARG A 580 -19.30 -6.64 -4.12
C ARG A 580 -18.48 -7.47 -3.15
N VAL A 581 -18.62 -7.16 -1.86
CA VAL A 581 -18.08 -7.98 -0.76
C VAL A 581 -19.23 -8.38 0.17
N GLU A 582 -19.40 -9.69 0.38
CA GLU A 582 -20.34 -10.27 1.35
C GLU A 582 -19.57 -10.81 2.56
N LEU A 583 -20.12 -10.62 3.77
CA LEU A 583 -19.65 -11.26 5.00
C LEU A 583 -20.68 -12.30 5.46
N LEU A 584 -20.19 -13.48 5.86
CA LEU A 584 -20.97 -14.53 6.51
C LEU A 584 -20.44 -14.75 7.93
N VAL A 585 -21.17 -14.23 8.91
CA VAL A 585 -20.83 -14.33 10.35
C VAL A 585 -21.41 -15.61 10.92
N ASP A 586 -20.57 -16.39 11.60
CA ASP A 586 -20.84 -17.69 12.22
C ASP A 586 -21.51 -18.72 11.28
N GLY A 587 -21.31 -18.57 9.96
CA GLY A 587 -21.92 -19.43 8.94
C GLY A 587 -23.40 -19.14 8.62
N PHE A 588 -24.06 -18.21 9.31
CA PHE A 588 -25.52 -17.99 9.18
C PHE A 588 -25.94 -16.56 8.86
N ARG A 589 -25.29 -15.54 9.45
CA ARG A 589 -25.69 -14.13 9.27
C ARG A 589 -24.95 -13.52 8.09
N ARG A 590 -25.66 -13.27 6.99
CA ARG A 590 -25.12 -12.52 5.85
C ARG A 590 -25.22 -11.01 6.07
N LEU A 591 -24.18 -10.29 5.67
CA LEU A 591 -24.12 -8.83 5.57
C LEU A 591 -23.41 -8.45 4.27
N GLN A 592 -23.73 -7.29 3.71
CA GLN A 592 -23.00 -6.72 2.58
C GLN A 592 -22.04 -5.66 3.12
N ALA A 593 -20.76 -5.78 2.80
CA ALA A 593 -19.70 -4.85 3.22
C ALA A 593 -19.34 -3.83 2.13
N TYR A 594 -19.52 -4.21 0.85
CA TYR A 594 -19.30 -3.34 -0.31
C TYR A 594 -20.24 -3.74 -1.47
N SER A 595 -20.58 -2.78 -2.33
CA SER A 595 -21.33 -2.98 -3.59
C SER A 595 -21.00 -1.85 -4.56
N ALA A 596 -20.79 -2.16 -5.84
CA ALA A 596 -20.58 -1.18 -6.89
C ALA A 596 -21.85 -0.91 -7.71
N ASP A 597 -22.37 0.32 -7.66
CA ASP A 597 -23.48 0.79 -8.53
C ASP A 597 -23.02 1.18 -9.95
N GLY A 598 -21.69 1.29 -10.15
CA GLY A 598 -21.03 1.69 -11.39
C GLY A 598 -19.92 0.71 -11.78
N PRO A 599 -19.01 1.05 -12.72
CA PRO A 599 -18.03 0.12 -13.31
C PRO A 599 -17.15 -0.67 -12.33
N GLY A 600 -17.05 -0.25 -11.07
CA GLY A 600 -16.30 -0.92 -10.01
C GLY A 600 -14.87 -0.41 -9.93
N GLU A 601 -14.25 -0.62 -8.78
CA GLU A 601 -12.84 -0.30 -8.55
C GLU A 601 -12.05 -1.62 -8.45
N SER A 602 -10.84 -1.65 -9.01
CA SER A 602 -9.97 -2.83 -8.99
C SER A 602 -9.29 -3.06 -7.63
N PHE A 603 -9.45 -2.13 -6.68
CA PHE A 603 -9.05 -2.26 -5.29
C PHE A 603 -10.07 -1.53 -4.42
N VAL A 604 -10.57 -2.17 -3.36
CA VAL A 604 -11.53 -1.58 -2.41
C VAL A 604 -11.15 -1.92 -0.97
N GLU A 605 -11.23 -0.92 -0.09
CA GLU A 605 -11.19 -1.12 1.37
C GLU A 605 -12.62 -1.21 1.91
N TRP A 606 -12.88 -2.15 2.82
CA TRP A 606 -14.20 -2.37 3.39
C TRP A 606 -14.14 -2.52 4.91
N ASN A 607 -15.19 -2.08 5.60
CA ASN A 607 -15.32 -2.19 7.06
C ASN A 607 -16.77 -2.44 7.47
N VAL A 608 -16.97 -3.27 8.50
CA VAL A 608 -18.27 -3.57 9.10
C VAL A 608 -18.08 -3.74 10.61
N THR A 609 -18.86 -3.02 11.42
CA THR A 609 -18.90 -3.26 12.87
C THR A 609 -19.93 -4.34 13.21
N LEU A 610 -19.50 -5.35 13.97
CA LEU A 610 -20.35 -6.43 14.46
C LEU A 610 -20.61 -6.29 15.97
N GLU A 611 -21.81 -6.69 16.37
CA GLU A 611 -22.19 -6.87 17.78
C GLU A 611 -22.29 -8.37 18.05
N LEU A 612 -21.39 -8.88 18.89
CA LEU A 612 -21.13 -10.30 19.16
C LEU A 612 -21.23 -10.60 20.66
N ARG A 613 -21.16 -11.89 21.03
CA ARG A 613 -21.23 -12.37 22.43
C ARG A 613 -19.90 -13.00 22.83
N GLU A 614 -19.75 -13.37 24.10
CA GLU A 614 -18.60 -14.18 24.53
C GLU A 614 -18.60 -15.54 23.80
N GLY A 615 -17.42 -15.97 23.36
CA GLY A 615 -17.21 -17.26 22.71
C GLY A 615 -16.40 -17.17 21.40
N PRO A 616 -16.17 -18.33 20.76
CA PRO A 616 -15.52 -18.40 19.46
C PRO A 616 -16.48 -17.93 18.35
N HIS A 617 -15.97 -17.10 17.46
CA HIS A 617 -16.68 -16.54 16.32
C HIS A 617 -15.91 -16.77 15.02
N SER A 618 -16.63 -16.83 13.90
CA SER A 618 -16.01 -16.84 12.57
C SER A 618 -16.63 -15.80 11.65
N VAL A 619 -15.79 -15.18 10.82
CA VAL A 619 -16.23 -14.30 9.73
C VAL A 619 -15.57 -14.77 8.46
N GLU A 620 -16.39 -15.27 7.53
CA GLU A 620 -16.00 -15.51 6.15
C GLU A 620 -16.32 -14.25 5.34
N ALA A 621 -15.32 -13.67 4.67
CA ALA A 621 -15.48 -12.58 3.72
C ALA A 621 -15.33 -13.12 2.30
N ARG A 622 -16.23 -12.75 1.39
CA ARG A 622 -16.20 -13.13 -0.03
C ARG A 622 -16.23 -11.89 -0.92
N SER A 623 -15.20 -11.71 -1.75
CA SER A 623 -15.26 -10.78 -2.88
C SER A 623 -15.80 -11.49 -4.11
N PHE A 624 -16.58 -10.77 -4.91
CA PHE A 624 -17.09 -11.21 -6.22
C PHE A 624 -16.63 -10.21 -7.29
N ASP A 625 -16.22 -10.72 -8.45
CA ASP A 625 -16.02 -9.89 -9.65
C ASP A 625 -17.35 -9.75 -10.43
N ARG A 626 -17.30 -9.06 -11.57
CA ARG A 626 -18.44 -8.91 -12.50
C ARG A 626 -18.73 -10.15 -13.36
N SER A 627 -17.81 -11.11 -13.45
CA SER A 627 -17.97 -12.36 -14.21
C SER A 627 -18.62 -13.48 -13.38
N GLY A 628 -18.72 -13.31 -12.06
CA GLY A 628 -19.20 -14.30 -11.10
C GLY A 628 -18.10 -15.16 -10.47
N ASN A 629 -16.83 -14.87 -10.74
CA ASN A 629 -15.69 -15.41 -10.00
C ASN A 629 -15.70 -14.85 -8.58
N PHE A 630 -15.24 -15.64 -7.61
CA PHE A 630 -15.16 -15.22 -6.21
C PHE A 630 -13.99 -15.89 -5.50
N ALA A 631 -13.49 -15.24 -4.46
CA ALA A 631 -12.63 -15.87 -3.46
C ALA A 631 -13.23 -15.69 -2.06
N SER A 632 -12.71 -16.44 -1.10
CA SER A 632 -13.16 -16.43 0.29
C SER A 632 -11.96 -16.40 1.24
N ALA A 633 -11.88 -15.39 2.09
CA ALA A 633 -11.05 -15.40 3.29
C ALA A 633 -11.92 -15.78 4.49
N THR A 634 -11.37 -16.44 5.50
CA THR A 634 -12.09 -16.72 6.76
C THR A 634 -11.16 -16.48 7.92
N VAL A 635 -11.62 -15.67 8.87
CA VAL A 635 -10.94 -15.46 10.15
C VAL A 635 -11.74 -16.11 11.28
N TYR A 636 -11.01 -16.76 12.18
CA TYR A 636 -11.51 -17.27 13.45
C TYR A 636 -10.91 -16.42 14.57
N PHE A 637 -11.73 -16.05 15.55
CA PHE A 637 -11.31 -15.29 16.73
C PHE A 637 -12.24 -15.62 17.90
N SER A 638 -11.89 -15.19 19.11
CA SER A 638 -12.74 -15.31 20.30
C SER A 638 -13.03 -13.94 20.90
N VAL A 639 -14.29 -13.69 21.24
CA VAL A 639 -14.69 -12.55 22.07
C VAL A 639 -14.72 -13.01 23.52
N ASP A 640 -14.02 -12.28 24.38
CA ASP A 640 -13.90 -12.59 25.81
C ASP A 640 -13.69 -11.28 26.58
N PHE A 641 -14.74 -10.83 27.26
CA PHE A 641 -14.74 -9.62 28.09
C PHE A 641 -14.98 -9.94 29.58
N SER A 642 -14.78 -11.21 29.96
CA SER A 642 -14.85 -11.65 31.35
C SER A 642 -13.52 -11.44 32.06
N ALA A 643 -13.56 -10.89 33.28
CA ALA A 643 -12.33 -10.70 34.07
C ALA A 643 -11.83 -12.06 34.62
N PRO A 644 -10.53 -12.40 34.48
CA PRO A 644 -10.00 -13.71 34.82
C PRO A 644 -10.03 -14.00 36.33
N ARG A 645 -10.03 -15.27 36.72
CA ARG A 645 -9.94 -15.67 38.14
C ARG A 645 -8.49 -15.66 38.63
N ILE A 646 -8.26 -15.10 39.82
CA ILE A 646 -6.99 -15.17 40.54
C ILE A 646 -7.20 -15.22 42.06
N ARG A 647 -6.31 -15.92 42.77
CA ARG A 647 -6.21 -15.91 44.23
C ARG A 647 -4.79 -16.22 44.72
N ILE A 648 -4.25 -15.40 45.62
CA ILE A 648 -3.07 -15.75 46.43
C ILE A 648 -3.44 -16.86 47.42
N ALA A 649 -2.62 -17.92 47.48
CA ALA A 649 -2.82 -19.08 48.36
C ALA A 649 -1.77 -19.14 49.50
N TRP A 650 -0.55 -18.67 49.22
CA TRP A 650 0.49 -18.43 50.22
C TRP A 650 1.26 -17.15 49.85
N PRO A 651 1.61 -16.27 50.80
CA PRO A 651 1.20 -16.30 52.21
C PRO A 651 -0.31 -16.02 52.39
N PRO A 652 -0.89 -16.37 53.56
CA PRO A 652 -2.19 -15.86 53.95
C PRO A 652 -2.13 -14.35 54.26
N ASP A 653 -3.30 -13.75 54.47
CA ASP A 653 -3.42 -12.40 55.01
C ASP A 653 -2.85 -12.32 56.44
N ASP A 654 -2.32 -11.15 56.83
CA ASP A 654 -1.59 -10.89 58.08
C ASP A 654 -0.43 -11.87 58.39
N HIS A 655 0.25 -12.41 57.36
CA HIS A 655 1.38 -13.32 57.56
C HIS A 655 2.60 -12.58 58.15
N LEU A 656 2.95 -12.91 59.39
CA LEU A 656 4.19 -12.47 60.04
C LEU A 656 5.39 -13.35 59.64
N THR A 657 6.53 -12.72 59.33
CA THR A 657 7.78 -13.36 58.91
C THR A 657 8.98 -12.52 59.32
N ASN A 658 10.17 -13.13 59.43
CA ASN A 658 11.44 -12.42 59.53
C ASN A 658 12.29 -12.46 58.24
N LEU A 659 11.73 -13.01 57.16
CA LEU A 659 12.40 -13.12 55.87
C LEU A 659 12.10 -11.89 55.00
N SER A 660 13.11 -11.06 54.74
CA SER A 660 13.00 -9.87 53.87
C SER A 660 12.75 -10.21 52.38
N VAL A 661 12.74 -11.49 52.01
CA VAL A 661 12.30 -11.99 50.71
C VAL A 661 11.26 -13.09 50.93
N GLN A 662 10.00 -12.78 50.65
CA GLN A 662 8.87 -13.69 50.88
C GLN A 662 8.47 -14.41 49.59
N GLY A 663 8.36 -15.75 49.66
CA GLY A 663 7.78 -16.55 48.59
C GLY A 663 6.27 -16.39 48.52
N VAL A 664 5.74 -16.12 47.32
CA VAL A 664 4.31 -15.95 47.05
C VAL A 664 3.88 -16.98 46.00
N SER A 665 2.74 -17.62 46.20
CA SER A 665 2.13 -18.55 45.26
C SER A 665 0.61 -18.52 45.33
N GLY A 666 -0.04 -18.94 44.25
CA GLY A 666 -1.49 -18.91 44.16
C GLY A 666 -2.05 -19.61 42.92
N TYR A 667 -3.35 -19.48 42.76
CA TYR A 667 -4.13 -20.05 41.67
C TYR A 667 -4.63 -18.97 40.72
N MET A 668 -4.72 -19.28 39.43
CA MET A 668 -5.22 -18.40 38.39
C MET A 668 -5.95 -19.18 37.29
N GLU A 669 -6.67 -18.46 36.42
CA GLU A 669 -7.39 -18.98 35.27
C GLU A 669 -6.43 -19.49 34.16
N PRO A 670 -6.48 -20.79 33.77
CA PRO A 670 -5.47 -21.40 32.92
C PRO A 670 -5.18 -20.66 31.61
N GLY A 671 -3.92 -20.24 31.46
CA GLY A 671 -3.45 -19.50 30.29
C GLY A 671 -3.33 -17.98 30.49
N CYS A 672 -3.70 -17.46 31.66
CA CYS A 672 -3.31 -16.12 32.08
C CYS A 672 -1.79 -16.01 32.33
N ARG A 673 -1.26 -14.81 32.18
CA ARG A 673 -0.03 -14.39 32.87
C ARG A 673 -0.38 -13.72 34.20
N VAL A 674 0.59 -13.65 35.12
CA VAL A 674 0.40 -13.01 36.44
C VAL A 674 1.51 -12.01 36.69
N LEU A 675 1.15 -10.80 37.08
CA LEU A 675 2.05 -9.78 37.62
C LEU A 675 2.00 -9.84 39.16
N LEU A 676 3.15 -9.77 39.82
CA LEU A 676 3.29 -9.70 41.28
C LEU A 676 3.95 -8.36 41.61
N GLY A 677 3.13 -7.41 42.07
CA GLY A 677 3.42 -5.98 41.83
C GLY A 677 3.55 -5.73 40.32
N ASP A 678 4.60 -5.04 39.90
CA ASP A 678 4.90 -4.76 38.48
C ASP A 678 5.63 -5.90 37.75
N ALA A 679 6.05 -6.97 38.45
CA ALA A 679 6.91 -8.01 37.89
C ALA A 679 6.13 -9.23 37.39
N GLU A 680 6.29 -9.61 36.12
CA GLU A 680 5.66 -10.83 35.57
C GLU A 680 6.32 -12.09 36.17
N VAL A 681 5.51 -12.97 36.77
CA VAL A 681 5.97 -14.18 37.46
C VAL A 681 5.66 -15.46 36.68
N LYS A 682 6.42 -16.52 36.94
CA LYS A 682 6.25 -17.78 36.24
C LYS A 682 4.93 -18.46 36.62
N THR A 683 4.15 -18.79 35.58
CA THR A 683 2.92 -19.55 35.71
C THR A 683 3.11 -21.01 35.25
N VAL A 684 2.31 -21.93 35.80
CA VAL A 684 2.24 -23.34 35.40
C VAL A 684 0.78 -23.79 35.49
N ARG A 685 0.15 -24.07 34.34
CA ARG A 685 -1.28 -24.42 34.22
C ARG A 685 -2.20 -23.39 34.89
N ASP A 686 -2.72 -23.73 36.06
CA ASP A 686 -3.67 -23.01 36.92
C ASP A 686 -2.99 -22.35 38.14
N THR A 687 -1.65 -22.33 38.18
CA THR A 687 -0.85 -21.83 39.32
C THR A 687 0.16 -20.77 38.92
N PHE A 688 0.53 -19.91 39.88
CA PHE A 688 1.62 -18.95 39.75
C PHE A 688 2.54 -18.99 40.99
N GLY A 689 3.80 -18.60 40.81
CA GLY A 689 4.77 -18.52 41.92
C GLY A 689 5.89 -17.52 41.65
N GLY A 690 6.27 -16.77 42.68
CA GLY A 690 7.31 -15.75 42.65
C GLY A 690 7.78 -15.35 44.05
N THR A 691 8.50 -14.24 44.14
CA THR A 691 9.02 -13.69 45.40
C THR A 691 8.89 -12.18 45.43
N VAL A 692 8.51 -11.61 46.58
CA VAL A 692 8.55 -10.17 46.83
C VAL A 692 9.67 -9.83 47.82
N ILE A 693 10.23 -8.63 47.70
CA ILE A 693 11.11 -8.05 48.73
C ILE A 693 10.22 -7.25 49.69
N LEU A 694 10.40 -7.46 50.99
CA LEU A 694 9.63 -6.78 52.04
C LEU A 694 10.44 -5.64 52.66
N GLY A 695 9.75 -4.54 53.01
CA GLY A 695 10.23 -3.55 53.98
C GLY A 695 9.78 -3.92 55.40
N GLU A 696 10.44 -3.37 56.43
CA GLU A 696 10.08 -3.60 57.83
C GLU A 696 8.64 -3.11 58.13
N GLY A 697 7.86 -3.92 58.83
CA GLY A 697 6.44 -3.67 59.10
C GLY A 697 5.48 -4.25 58.04
N PRO A 698 4.24 -3.72 57.93
CA PRO A 698 3.23 -4.24 57.00
C PRO A 698 3.52 -3.90 55.53
N ASN A 699 3.50 -4.92 54.68
CA ASN A 699 3.64 -4.84 53.22
C ASN A 699 2.35 -5.30 52.55
N TYR A 700 1.89 -4.58 51.53
CA TYR A 700 0.70 -4.95 50.77
C TYR A 700 1.10 -5.67 49.48
N VAL A 701 0.93 -6.99 49.45
CA VAL A 701 1.32 -7.85 48.32
C VAL A 701 0.13 -8.00 47.37
N THR A 702 0.30 -7.55 46.13
CA THR A 702 -0.72 -7.62 45.07
C THR A 702 -0.30 -8.56 43.95
N ALA A 703 -1.20 -9.44 43.51
CA ALA A 703 -1.05 -10.28 42.33
C ALA A 703 -2.20 -10.04 41.34
N THR A 704 -1.88 -9.75 40.08
CA THR A 704 -2.84 -9.40 39.02
C THR A 704 -2.75 -10.42 37.89
N ALA A 705 -3.85 -11.11 37.59
CA ALA A 705 -3.96 -11.93 36.38
C ALA A 705 -4.31 -11.05 35.17
N VAL A 706 -3.74 -11.41 34.03
CA VAL A 706 -4.09 -10.87 32.70
C VAL A 706 -4.32 -12.06 31.76
N ASP A 707 -5.49 -12.11 31.13
CA ASP A 707 -5.84 -13.16 30.17
C ASP A 707 -5.26 -12.88 28.76
N ARG A 708 -5.84 -13.53 27.72
CA ARG A 708 -5.43 -13.38 26.32
C ARG A 708 -6.11 -12.22 25.58
N ALA A 709 -7.31 -11.84 25.98
CA ALA A 709 -8.01 -10.66 25.45
C ALA A 709 -7.48 -9.36 26.08
N GLY A 710 -6.84 -9.47 27.25
CA GLY A 710 -6.28 -8.37 28.02
C GLY A 710 -7.13 -7.95 29.22
N ASN A 711 -8.20 -8.68 29.56
CA ASN A 711 -8.95 -8.38 30.79
C ASN A 711 -8.08 -8.72 32.02
N THR A 712 -8.34 -8.02 33.13
CA THR A 712 -7.51 -8.10 34.33
C THR A 712 -8.32 -8.27 35.60
N ASN A 713 -7.74 -8.93 36.59
CA ASN A 713 -8.31 -9.08 37.93
C ASN A 713 -7.20 -9.24 38.97
N GLY A 714 -7.48 -8.89 40.23
CA GLY A 714 -6.47 -8.81 41.29
C GLY A 714 -6.81 -9.61 42.56
N SER A 715 -5.77 -10.08 43.23
CA SER A 715 -5.80 -10.65 44.58
C SER A 715 -4.72 -9.97 45.43
N SER A 716 -4.97 -9.74 46.71
CA SER A 716 -4.01 -9.12 47.62
C SER A 716 -4.01 -9.74 49.02
N VAL A 717 -2.89 -9.60 49.73
CA VAL A 717 -2.70 -9.98 51.14
C VAL A 717 -1.71 -9.02 51.83
N TRP A 718 -1.85 -8.84 53.15
CA TRP A 718 -0.84 -8.21 54.00
C TRP A 718 0.21 -9.22 54.47
N VAL A 719 1.48 -8.78 54.47
CA VAL A 719 2.62 -9.54 55.00
C VAL A 719 3.44 -8.62 55.90
N ILE A 720 3.65 -9.02 57.14
CA ILE A 720 4.36 -8.21 58.14
C ILE A 720 5.78 -8.76 58.28
N LEU A 721 6.78 -7.92 57.98
CA LEU A 721 8.17 -8.21 58.29
C LEU A 721 8.50 -7.68 59.68
N ASP A 722 9.04 -8.51 60.56
CA ASP A 722 9.73 -8.06 61.77
C ASP A 722 11.10 -8.75 61.86
N THR A 723 12.17 -7.96 61.89
CA THR A 723 13.55 -8.47 61.94
C THR A 723 14.22 -8.30 63.31
N ARG A 724 13.45 -7.89 64.33
CA ARG A 724 13.99 -7.51 65.65
C ARG A 724 13.90 -8.68 66.63
N PRO A 725 15.03 -9.14 67.23
CA PRO A 725 15.01 -10.16 68.26
C PRO A 725 14.13 -9.81 69.48
N PRO A 726 13.42 -10.78 70.07
CA PRO A 726 12.61 -10.55 71.27
C PRO A 726 13.47 -10.12 72.46
N SER A 727 12.88 -9.34 73.36
CA SER A 727 13.50 -9.10 74.67
C SER A 727 13.69 -10.39 75.47
N LEU A 728 14.82 -10.51 76.19
CA LEU A 728 15.16 -11.61 77.11
C LEU A 728 16.07 -11.10 78.23
N ASP A 729 15.78 -11.49 79.48
CA ASP A 729 16.67 -11.38 80.64
C ASP A 729 16.62 -12.65 81.49
N VAL A 730 17.79 -13.19 81.82
CA VAL A 730 17.96 -14.45 82.58
C VAL A 730 18.36 -14.12 84.02
N LEU A 731 17.34 -13.98 84.88
CA LEU A 731 17.46 -13.52 86.27
C LEU A 731 18.11 -14.56 87.20
N TRP A 732 17.90 -15.84 86.96
CA TRP A 732 18.55 -16.93 87.70
C TRP A 732 18.75 -18.16 86.80
N PRO A 733 19.88 -18.90 86.89
CA PRO A 733 21.02 -18.66 87.78
C PRO A 733 21.89 -17.48 87.32
N PRO A 734 22.62 -16.82 88.24
CA PRO A 734 23.70 -15.92 87.87
C PRO A 734 24.83 -16.69 87.19
N ASP A 735 25.63 -16.01 86.38
CA ASP A 735 26.80 -16.63 85.75
C ASP A 735 27.87 -16.96 86.82
N GLY A 736 28.47 -18.15 86.73
CA GLY A 736 29.45 -18.64 87.69
C GLY A 736 28.88 -19.25 88.98
N LEU A 737 27.56 -19.47 89.08
CA LEU A 737 26.92 -20.05 90.28
C LEU A 737 27.58 -21.39 90.67
N ARG A 738 28.09 -21.48 91.91
CA ARG A 738 28.48 -22.75 92.56
C ARG A 738 27.30 -23.30 93.37
N THR A 739 27.09 -24.61 93.35
CA THR A 739 26.06 -25.28 94.16
C THR A 739 26.35 -26.76 94.36
N GLY A 740 25.99 -27.31 95.52
CA GLY A 740 25.93 -28.76 95.74
C GLY A 740 24.63 -29.43 95.25
N SER A 741 23.64 -28.66 94.77
CA SER A 741 22.38 -29.21 94.27
C SER A 741 22.54 -29.78 92.85
N PRO A 742 22.22 -31.06 92.58
CA PRO A 742 22.23 -31.62 91.22
C PRO A 742 21.08 -31.11 90.33
N MET A 743 20.27 -30.18 90.82
CA MET A 743 19.20 -29.49 90.09
C MET A 743 19.32 -27.99 90.31
N VAL A 744 19.21 -27.19 89.25
CA VAL A 744 19.11 -25.72 89.34
C VAL A 744 17.83 -25.24 88.67
N ALA A 745 17.15 -24.28 89.30
CA ALA A 745 16.07 -23.55 88.66
C ALA A 745 16.65 -22.60 87.60
N VAL A 746 15.92 -22.37 86.52
CA VAL A 746 16.25 -21.37 85.50
C VAL A 746 15.01 -20.52 85.27
N CYS A 747 15.11 -19.20 85.46
CA CYS A 747 13.98 -18.29 85.31
C CYS A 747 14.39 -16.88 84.88
N GLY A 748 13.45 -16.18 84.26
CA GLY A 748 13.68 -14.85 83.73
C GLY A 748 12.44 -14.23 83.11
N THR A 749 12.64 -13.11 82.43
CA THR A 749 11.61 -12.38 81.68
C THR A 749 11.96 -12.32 80.21
N MET A 750 10.95 -12.16 79.37
CA MET A 750 11.08 -12.07 77.91
C MET A 750 9.87 -11.35 77.31
N GLU A 751 9.87 -11.20 75.99
CA GLU A 751 8.75 -10.64 75.25
C GLU A 751 7.43 -11.43 75.45
N PRO A 752 6.31 -10.79 75.79
CA PRO A 752 5.00 -11.45 75.85
C PRO A 752 4.57 -11.99 74.48
N GLY A 753 4.52 -13.32 74.35
CA GLY A 753 4.18 -14.01 73.10
C GLY A 753 5.36 -14.77 72.48
N ALA A 754 6.59 -14.50 72.91
CA ALA A 754 7.73 -15.34 72.56
C ALA A 754 7.63 -16.74 73.20
N SER A 755 8.21 -17.73 72.54
CA SER A 755 8.55 -19.04 73.12
C SER A 755 9.94 -19.00 73.72
N VAL A 756 10.26 -19.91 74.66
CA VAL A 756 11.63 -20.02 75.21
C VAL A 756 12.09 -21.45 75.34
N TYR A 757 13.36 -21.66 75.04
CA TYR A 757 14.04 -22.94 75.10
C TYR A 757 15.20 -22.85 76.10
N VAL A 758 15.35 -23.86 76.96
CA VAL A 758 16.50 -23.99 77.87
C VAL A 758 17.26 -25.26 77.52
N ASN A 759 18.54 -25.10 77.16
CA ASN A 759 19.39 -26.16 76.58
C ASN A 759 18.68 -26.91 75.43
N GLY A 760 18.05 -26.16 74.53
CA GLY A 760 17.33 -26.67 73.36
C GLY A 760 15.98 -27.34 73.65
N ARG A 761 15.49 -27.32 74.90
CA ARG A 761 14.19 -27.89 75.28
C ARG A 761 13.15 -26.79 75.53
N PRO A 762 11.95 -26.82 74.93
CA PRO A 762 10.94 -25.80 75.15
C PRO A 762 10.45 -25.80 76.61
N VAL A 763 10.17 -24.60 77.14
CA VAL A 763 9.64 -24.40 78.49
C VAL A 763 8.15 -24.07 78.43
N ALA A 764 7.34 -24.75 79.24
CA ALA A 764 5.92 -24.43 79.39
C ALA A 764 5.73 -23.11 80.17
N LEU A 765 5.12 -22.12 79.52
CA LEU A 765 4.87 -20.80 80.10
C LEU A 765 3.61 -20.84 80.98
N THR A 766 3.81 -21.03 82.30
CA THR A 766 2.72 -21.16 83.29
C THR A 766 2.62 -19.98 84.26
N GLY A 767 3.42 -18.92 84.04
CA GLY A 767 3.37 -17.67 84.79
C GLY A 767 2.63 -16.55 84.03
N PRO A 768 2.73 -15.28 84.49
CA PRO A 768 2.30 -14.12 83.72
C PRO A 768 2.97 -14.06 82.32
N PRO A 769 2.32 -13.44 81.32
CA PRO A 769 2.92 -13.25 79.99
C PRO A 769 4.30 -12.58 80.08
N GLY A 770 5.26 -13.07 79.28
CA GLY A 770 6.64 -12.59 79.32
C GLY A 770 7.47 -13.09 80.51
N THR A 771 7.05 -14.15 81.21
CA THR A 771 7.84 -14.80 82.28
C THR A 771 8.06 -16.28 82.00
N PHE A 772 9.21 -16.82 82.40
CA PHE A 772 9.50 -18.25 82.30
C PHE A 772 10.19 -18.79 83.56
N ARG A 773 9.91 -20.06 83.88
CA ARG A 773 10.60 -20.80 84.95
C ARG A 773 10.61 -22.29 84.64
N THR A 774 11.80 -22.90 84.72
CA THR A 774 12.01 -24.34 84.62
C THR A 774 13.05 -24.80 85.64
N ALA A 775 13.38 -26.08 85.65
CA ALA A 775 14.54 -26.63 86.36
C ALA A 775 15.28 -27.62 85.46
N ILE A 776 16.61 -27.64 85.58
CA ILE A 776 17.49 -28.54 84.82
C ILE A 776 18.36 -29.34 85.77
N ALA A 777 18.66 -30.59 85.38
CA ALA A 777 19.67 -31.39 86.05
C ALA A 777 21.07 -30.91 85.67
N LEU A 778 21.96 -30.86 86.65
CA LEU A 778 23.37 -30.51 86.49
C LEU A 778 24.25 -31.77 86.45
N THR A 779 25.33 -31.71 85.68
CA THR A 779 26.42 -32.68 85.68
C THR A 779 27.70 -32.05 86.23
N ARG A 780 28.62 -32.86 86.75
CA ARG A 780 29.91 -32.37 87.24
C ARG A 780 30.91 -32.20 86.07
N PRO A 781 31.84 -31.22 86.12
CA PRO A 781 31.93 -30.14 87.12
C PRO A 781 31.22 -28.84 86.68
N VAL A 782 31.11 -28.59 85.37
CA VAL A 782 30.66 -27.31 84.79
C VAL A 782 29.54 -27.55 83.78
N ASN A 783 28.51 -26.71 83.85
CA ASN A 783 27.33 -26.76 82.99
C ASN A 783 27.16 -25.41 82.29
N VAL A 784 26.75 -25.46 81.02
CA VAL A 784 26.24 -24.27 80.32
C VAL A 784 24.72 -24.34 80.30
N VAL A 785 24.10 -23.22 80.64
CA VAL A 785 22.66 -22.99 80.66
C VAL A 785 22.36 -21.96 79.59
N ALA A 786 22.11 -22.44 78.37
CA ALA A 786 21.68 -21.64 77.23
C ALA A 786 20.17 -21.43 77.30
N VAL A 787 19.73 -20.18 77.25
CA VAL A 787 18.33 -19.76 77.21
C VAL A 787 18.10 -18.99 75.92
N ASP A 788 17.20 -19.48 75.07
CA ASP A 788 16.91 -18.92 73.75
C ASP A 788 15.44 -18.52 73.68
N ALA A 789 15.15 -17.23 73.51
CA ALA A 789 13.81 -16.70 73.32
C ALA A 789 13.54 -16.47 71.83
N VAL A 790 12.38 -16.92 71.36
CA VAL A 790 12.00 -16.90 69.94
C VAL A 790 10.62 -16.25 69.78
N ASP A 791 10.55 -15.17 69.01
CA ASP A 791 9.29 -14.45 68.78
C ASP A 791 8.36 -15.17 67.78
N PRO A 792 7.12 -14.66 67.56
CA PRO A 792 6.21 -15.23 66.55
C PRO A 792 6.63 -15.04 65.09
N ALA A 793 7.63 -14.20 64.79
CA ALA A 793 8.21 -14.03 63.44
C ALA A 793 9.37 -15.00 63.16
N GLY A 794 9.95 -15.60 64.21
CA GLY A 794 11.10 -16.50 64.16
C GLY A 794 12.44 -15.84 64.52
N ASN A 795 12.47 -14.65 65.11
CA ASN A 795 13.71 -14.02 65.57
C ASN A 795 14.16 -14.58 66.92
N HIS A 796 15.47 -14.81 67.07
CA HIS A 796 16.08 -15.44 68.24
C HIS A 796 16.87 -14.45 69.09
N ASN A 797 16.79 -14.58 70.42
CA ASN A 797 17.69 -13.92 71.38
C ASN A 797 18.23 -14.96 72.38
N LEU A 798 19.55 -15.19 72.36
CA LEU A 798 20.24 -16.27 73.07
C LEU A 798 21.15 -15.72 74.18
N THR A 799 20.89 -16.11 75.43
CA THR A 799 21.73 -15.80 76.60
C THR A 799 22.24 -17.08 77.26
N ALA A 800 23.51 -17.10 77.68
CA ALA A 800 24.11 -18.25 78.37
C ALA A 800 24.55 -17.90 79.81
N ARG A 801 24.49 -18.89 80.71
CA ARG A 801 25.00 -18.83 82.08
C ARG A 801 25.81 -20.10 82.40
N THR A 802 26.86 -19.96 83.20
CA THR A 802 27.74 -21.05 83.66
C THR A 802 27.35 -21.48 85.07
N VAL A 803 27.19 -22.78 85.32
CA VAL A 803 26.85 -23.31 86.65
C VAL A 803 27.78 -24.47 87.03
N ILE A 804 28.44 -24.35 88.17
CA ILE A 804 29.40 -25.29 88.72
C ILE A 804 28.69 -26.17 89.75
N LEU A 805 28.65 -27.49 89.50
CA LEU A 805 28.14 -28.48 90.45
C LEU A 805 29.31 -29.01 91.28
N ASP A 806 29.42 -28.55 92.54
CA ASP A 806 30.47 -29.01 93.45
C ASP A 806 29.92 -29.89 94.58
N THR A 807 30.42 -31.11 94.59
CA THR A 807 29.98 -32.29 95.33
C THR A 807 30.56 -32.61 96.70
N LEU A 808 31.65 -31.94 97.06
CA LEU A 808 32.70 -32.53 97.88
C LEU A 808 33.02 -31.64 99.09
N PRO A 809 32.99 -32.15 100.33
CA PRO A 809 33.44 -31.39 101.49
C PRO A 809 34.90 -30.95 101.36
N PRO A 810 35.25 -29.73 101.79
CA PRO A 810 36.61 -29.22 101.71
C PRO A 810 37.54 -30.01 102.64
N GLN A 811 38.82 -30.12 102.28
CA GLN A 811 39.83 -30.69 103.17
C GLN A 811 39.95 -29.84 104.45
N LEU A 812 40.19 -30.49 105.59
CA LEU A 812 40.39 -29.82 106.89
C LEU A 812 41.41 -30.60 107.72
N VAL A 813 42.52 -29.95 108.06
CA VAL A 813 43.63 -30.53 108.83
C VAL A 813 43.99 -29.59 109.98
N ILE A 814 44.09 -30.11 111.21
CA ILE A 814 44.62 -29.35 112.37
C ILE A 814 46.04 -29.83 112.65
N THR A 815 47.00 -28.91 112.69
CA THR A 815 48.43 -29.18 112.92
C THR A 815 48.88 -28.85 114.36
N HIS A 816 48.21 -27.91 115.03
CA HIS A 816 48.43 -27.60 116.45
C HIS A 816 47.15 -27.02 117.09
N PRO A 817 46.87 -27.24 118.38
CA PRO A 817 47.47 -28.25 119.25
C PRO A 817 47.17 -29.68 118.76
N PRO A 818 48.04 -30.66 119.09
CA PRO A 818 47.70 -32.07 118.94
C PRO A 818 46.55 -32.45 119.89
N GLU A 819 45.92 -33.60 119.64
CA GLU A 819 44.85 -34.10 120.51
C GLU A 819 45.38 -34.44 121.91
N GLY A 820 44.68 -33.98 122.95
CA GLY A 820 45.07 -34.18 124.35
C GLY A 820 46.23 -33.30 124.83
N PHE A 821 46.47 -32.16 124.19
CA PHE A 821 47.55 -31.23 124.54
C PHE A 821 47.40 -30.69 125.97
N LEU A 822 48.40 -30.94 126.82
CA LEU A 822 48.50 -30.40 128.18
C LEU A 822 49.30 -29.09 128.17
N THR A 823 48.82 -28.06 128.86
CA THR A 823 49.55 -26.80 129.04
C THR A 823 49.19 -26.11 130.35
N ASN A 824 50.07 -25.22 130.82
CA ASN A 824 49.80 -24.30 131.91
C ASN A 824 49.62 -22.83 131.49
N ARG A 825 49.37 -22.59 130.19
CA ARG A 825 49.08 -21.27 129.65
C ARG A 825 47.60 -21.16 129.36
N SER A 826 46.94 -20.11 129.85
CA SER A 826 45.50 -19.86 129.64
C SER A 826 45.08 -19.60 128.18
N SER A 827 45.98 -19.80 127.21
CA SER A 827 45.72 -19.57 125.79
C SER A 827 46.55 -20.51 124.91
N VAL A 828 45.98 -20.97 123.80
CA VAL A 828 46.63 -21.77 122.75
C VAL A 828 46.31 -21.20 121.37
N VAL A 829 47.15 -21.44 120.37
CA VAL A 829 46.87 -21.03 118.98
C VAL A 829 46.53 -22.25 118.14
N LEU A 830 45.26 -22.40 117.78
CA LEU A 830 44.80 -23.42 116.85
C LEU A 830 45.38 -23.11 115.45
N ARG A 831 46.15 -24.04 114.90
CA ARG A 831 46.76 -23.96 113.56
C ARG A 831 46.33 -25.13 112.73
N GLY A 832 46.15 -24.91 111.44
CA GLY A 832 45.71 -25.92 110.49
C GLY A 832 45.65 -25.38 109.07
N SER A 833 45.11 -26.19 108.17
CA SER A 833 44.85 -25.81 106.79
C SER A 833 43.52 -26.38 106.31
N SER A 834 42.94 -25.70 105.33
CA SER A 834 41.72 -26.09 104.62
C SER A 834 41.78 -25.47 103.21
N GLU A 835 40.67 -25.37 102.50
CA GLU A 835 40.64 -24.79 101.14
C GLU A 835 40.34 -23.29 101.17
N GLY A 836 40.89 -22.52 100.24
CA GLY A 836 40.59 -21.09 100.07
C GLY A 836 39.12 -20.84 99.76
N GLY A 837 38.60 -19.68 100.17
CA GLY A 837 37.17 -19.35 100.06
C GLY A 837 36.24 -20.10 101.03
N THR A 838 36.73 -21.11 101.72
CA THR A 838 36.00 -21.86 102.75
C THR A 838 35.71 -20.99 103.97
N VAL A 839 34.51 -21.14 104.55
CA VAL A 839 34.15 -20.59 105.86
C VAL A 839 34.57 -21.59 106.93
N LEU A 840 35.68 -21.33 107.60
CA LEU A 840 36.11 -22.07 108.78
C LEU A 840 35.35 -21.54 110.01
N SER A 841 34.72 -22.40 110.82
CA SER A 841 34.13 -22.01 112.11
C SER A 841 34.88 -22.65 113.26
N VAL A 842 35.37 -21.85 114.21
CA VAL A 842 36.08 -22.33 115.41
C VAL A 842 35.28 -21.94 116.65
N ASN A 843 34.80 -22.92 117.41
CA ASN A 843 33.87 -22.73 118.53
C ASN A 843 32.66 -21.83 118.17
N GLY A 844 32.13 -22.01 116.95
CA GLY A 844 31.01 -21.24 116.42
C GLY A 844 31.35 -19.83 115.89
N ARG A 845 32.63 -19.43 115.89
CA ARG A 845 33.09 -18.16 115.32
C ARG A 845 33.60 -18.37 113.87
N PRO A 846 32.97 -17.77 112.85
CA PRO A 846 33.38 -17.94 111.45
C PRO A 846 34.61 -17.10 111.10
N LEU A 847 35.40 -17.62 110.16
CA LEU A 847 36.58 -17.04 109.53
C LEU A 847 36.60 -17.50 108.06
N VAL A 848 36.51 -16.58 107.11
CA VAL A 848 36.69 -16.91 105.69
C VAL A 848 38.17 -17.05 105.39
N LEU A 849 38.57 -18.16 104.78
CA LEU A 849 39.97 -18.42 104.42
C LEU A 849 40.32 -17.74 103.09
N PRO A 850 41.47 -17.04 103.00
CA PRO A 850 41.88 -16.39 101.76
C PRO A 850 42.34 -17.41 100.71
N GLY A 851 42.11 -17.11 99.42
CA GLY A 851 42.46 -17.98 98.29
C GLY A 851 41.25 -18.42 97.49
N GLU A 852 41.50 -19.12 96.38
CA GLU A 852 40.44 -19.66 95.51
C GLU A 852 39.92 -21.01 96.01
N PRO A 853 38.65 -21.37 95.77
CA PRO A 853 38.10 -22.68 96.11
C PRO A 853 38.90 -23.83 95.50
N GLY A 854 39.26 -24.83 96.31
CA GLY A 854 40.15 -25.93 95.92
C GLY A 854 41.65 -25.64 96.05
N THR A 855 42.07 -24.45 96.48
CA THR A 855 43.50 -24.15 96.75
C THR A 855 43.81 -24.26 98.25
N PRO A 856 44.97 -24.79 98.68
CA PRO A 856 45.31 -24.86 100.11
C PRO A 856 45.45 -23.48 100.76
N SER A 857 44.87 -23.33 101.95
CA SER A 857 44.90 -22.09 102.74
C SER A 857 45.10 -22.40 104.24
N ASP A 858 46.14 -21.83 104.83
CA ASP A 858 46.50 -22.02 106.24
C ASP A 858 45.74 -21.06 107.16
N PHE A 859 45.41 -21.53 108.37
CA PHE A 859 44.79 -20.71 109.42
C PHE A 859 45.53 -20.79 110.76
N SER A 860 45.39 -19.72 111.55
CA SER A 860 46.02 -19.57 112.86
C SER A 860 45.11 -18.73 113.77
N VAL A 861 44.32 -19.40 114.61
CA VAL A 861 43.29 -18.78 115.48
C VAL A 861 43.73 -18.86 116.95
N PRO A 862 43.95 -17.72 117.64
CA PRO A 862 44.19 -17.72 119.08
C PRO A 862 42.90 -18.05 119.85
N LEU A 863 43.02 -18.88 120.88
CA LEU A 863 41.94 -19.34 121.74
C LEU A 863 42.35 -19.23 123.20
N GLU A 864 41.52 -18.58 124.01
CA GLU A 864 41.62 -18.66 125.47
C GLU A 864 41.09 -20.02 125.96
N LEU A 865 41.65 -20.49 127.07
CA LEU A 865 41.35 -21.77 127.72
C LEU A 865 40.81 -21.54 129.13
N ALA A 866 39.77 -22.29 129.51
CA ALA A 866 39.33 -22.42 130.89
C ALA A 866 40.13 -23.52 131.61
N GLU A 867 40.23 -23.46 132.93
CA GLU A 867 40.91 -24.50 133.74
C GLU A 867 40.24 -25.88 133.52
N GLY A 868 41.04 -26.92 133.34
CA GLY A 868 40.56 -28.26 133.00
C GLY A 868 40.42 -28.51 131.49
N LEU A 869 39.48 -29.38 131.13
CA LEU A 869 39.33 -29.89 129.76
C LEU A 869 38.54 -28.92 128.87
N ASN A 870 39.20 -28.44 127.80
CA ASN A 870 38.62 -27.62 126.76
C ASN A 870 38.38 -28.47 125.50
N THR A 871 37.16 -28.49 124.99
CA THR A 871 36.82 -29.09 123.69
C THR A 871 36.67 -27.97 122.65
N ILE A 872 37.54 -27.97 121.65
CA ILE A 872 37.53 -27.03 120.52
C ILE A 872 36.81 -27.70 119.35
N PHE A 873 35.70 -27.11 118.89
CA PHE A 873 34.98 -27.52 117.69
C PHE A 873 35.47 -26.75 116.48
N VAL A 874 35.72 -27.45 115.36
CA VAL A 874 36.15 -26.86 114.10
C VAL A 874 35.30 -27.39 112.95
N SER A 875 34.71 -26.51 112.14
CA SER A 875 34.07 -26.87 110.87
C SER A 875 34.63 -26.07 109.71
N ALA A 876 34.43 -26.56 108.49
CA ALA A 876 34.87 -25.96 107.24
C ALA A 876 33.77 -26.15 106.18
N GLU A 877 33.20 -25.05 105.67
CA GLU A 877 32.10 -25.03 104.69
C GLU A 877 32.54 -24.35 103.38
N ASP A 878 32.44 -25.03 102.24
CA ASP A 878 32.84 -24.48 100.94
C ASP A 878 31.79 -23.51 100.35
N PRO A 879 32.11 -22.74 99.29
CA PRO A 879 31.14 -21.87 98.60
C PRO A 879 30.00 -22.58 97.84
N ALA A 880 29.91 -23.90 97.89
CA ALA A 880 28.80 -24.70 97.35
C ALA A 880 27.87 -25.27 98.45
N GLY A 881 28.26 -25.14 99.73
CA GLY A 881 27.55 -25.62 100.92
C GLY A 881 28.02 -26.99 101.45
N ASN A 882 29.15 -27.51 100.98
CA ASN A 882 29.67 -28.80 101.46
C ASN A 882 30.49 -28.61 102.76
N LEU A 883 30.22 -29.43 103.78
CA LEU A 883 30.71 -29.25 105.15
C LEU A 883 31.63 -30.38 105.62
N ASN A 884 32.77 -30.02 106.22
CA ASN A 884 33.67 -30.93 106.95
C ASN A 884 33.81 -30.49 108.43
N THR A 885 34.04 -31.42 109.36
CA THR A 885 34.08 -31.12 110.82
C THR A 885 35.11 -31.97 111.59
N THR A 886 35.69 -31.40 112.64
CA THR A 886 36.59 -32.10 113.58
C THR A 886 36.58 -31.43 114.97
N VAL A 887 37.12 -32.11 115.98
CA VAL A 887 37.25 -31.58 117.35
C VAL A 887 38.68 -31.73 117.86
N ARG A 888 39.10 -30.89 118.81
CA ARG A 888 40.38 -31.03 119.54
C ARG A 888 40.21 -30.82 121.04
N HIS A 889 40.85 -31.68 121.83
CA HIS A 889 40.88 -31.60 123.28
C HIS A 889 42.20 -31.01 123.80
N VAL A 890 42.08 -30.02 124.68
CA VAL A 890 43.21 -29.32 125.33
C VAL A 890 42.97 -29.27 126.83
N LEU A 891 43.94 -29.70 127.62
CA LEU A 891 43.88 -29.67 129.08
C LEU A 891 44.71 -28.48 129.60
N LEU A 892 44.05 -27.52 130.23
CA LEU A 892 44.70 -26.47 131.01
C LEU A 892 44.84 -26.93 132.45
N ASP A 893 46.04 -26.81 132.99
CA ASP A 893 46.36 -27.04 134.40
C ASP A 893 47.30 -25.92 134.86
N THR A 894 46.80 -24.99 135.67
CA THR A 894 47.57 -23.86 136.21
C THR A 894 47.93 -24.04 137.69
N SER A 895 47.61 -25.19 138.29
CA SER A 895 47.74 -25.43 139.73
C SER A 895 49.16 -25.85 140.11
N PRO A 896 49.89 -25.08 140.94
CA PRO A 896 51.22 -25.50 141.43
C PRO A 896 51.12 -26.77 142.29
N PRO A 897 52.04 -27.75 142.13
CA PRO A 897 52.02 -28.95 142.94
C PRO A 897 52.21 -28.62 144.42
N GLN A 898 51.48 -29.28 145.31
CA GLN A 898 51.72 -29.16 146.74
C GLN A 898 53.17 -29.55 147.07
N LEU A 899 53.81 -28.78 147.94
CA LEU A 899 55.18 -28.98 148.41
C LEU A 899 55.24 -28.69 149.91
N ALA A 900 55.75 -29.65 150.69
CA ALA A 900 56.00 -29.49 152.12
C ALA A 900 57.37 -30.05 152.49
N VAL A 901 58.20 -29.24 153.15
CA VAL A 901 59.46 -29.69 153.77
C VAL A 901 59.16 -30.00 155.23
N THR A 902 59.33 -31.27 155.63
CA THR A 902 58.94 -31.79 156.95
C THR A 902 60.12 -31.92 157.91
N ALA A 903 61.34 -32.01 157.40
CA ALA A 903 62.56 -31.88 158.19
C ALA A 903 63.72 -31.32 157.35
N PRO A 904 64.67 -30.58 157.94
CA PRO A 904 64.54 -29.92 159.23
C PRO A 904 63.53 -28.75 159.15
N GLU A 905 63.01 -28.31 160.28
CA GLU A 905 62.23 -27.08 160.36
C GLU A 905 63.10 -25.85 159.99
N SER A 906 62.50 -24.81 159.41
CA SER A 906 63.23 -23.59 159.06
C SER A 906 63.70 -22.85 160.32
N GLY A 907 64.98 -22.50 160.38
CA GLY A 907 65.66 -21.98 161.57
C GLY A 907 66.28 -23.06 162.48
N HIS A 908 66.20 -24.35 162.11
CA HIS A 908 66.78 -25.46 162.88
C HIS A 908 68.26 -25.25 163.19
N ARG A 909 68.65 -25.62 164.42
CA ARG A 909 70.00 -25.45 164.96
C ARG A 909 70.65 -26.80 165.24
N THR A 910 71.83 -27.01 164.66
CA THR A 910 72.62 -28.25 164.83
C THR A 910 74.11 -27.93 164.91
N THR A 911 74.93 -28.83 165.44
CA THR A 911 76.40 -28.77 165.36
C THR A 911 76.97 -29.59 164.19
N GLY A 912 76.16 -30.50 163.63
CA GLY A 912 76.55 -31.42 162.56
C GLY A 912 76.94 -30.74 161.25
N THR A 913 77.77 -31.41 160.45
CA THR A 913 78.28 -30.96 159.14
C THR A 913 77.32 -31.20 157.98
N SER A 914 76.15 -31.81 158.23
CA SER A 914 75.11 -32.04 157.22
C SER A 914 73.74 -32.22 157.89
N VAL A 915 72.68 -32.14 157.09
CA VAL A 915 71.29 -32.39 157.50
C VAL A 915 70.53 -33.10 156.38
N PHE A 916 69.50 -33.88 156.71
CA PHE A 916 68.58 -34.46 155.73
C PHE A 916 67.39 -33.52 155.52
N ILE A 917 67.24 -33.05 154.29
CA ILE A 917 66.11 -32.26 153.80
C ILE A 917 65.07 -33.24 153.29
N ILE A 918 64.01 -33.45 154.06
CA ILE A 918 62.96 -34.45 153.85
C ILE A 918 61.64 -33.72 153.62
N GLY A 919 60.86 -34.17 152.64
CA GLY A 919 59.57 -33.57 152.36
C GLY A 919 58.67 -34.42 151.47
N GLY A 920 57.50 -33.87 151.15
CA GLY A 920 56.53 -34.44 150.22
C GLY A 920 56.17 -33.43 149.14
N THR A 921 55.96 -33.95 147.94
CA THR A 921 55.32 -33.26 146.81
C THR A 921 54.19 -34.14 146.25
N GLU A 922 53.42 -33.65 145.28
CA GLU A 922 52.51 -34.51 144.50
C GLU A 922 53.25 -35.60 143.69
N PRO A 923 52.68 -36.81 143.56
CA PRO A 923 53.29 -37.90 142.79
C PRO A 923 53.55 -37.54 141.32
N GLY A 924 54.80 -37.70 140.89
CA GLY A 924 55.23 -37.42 139.51
C GLY A 924 55.70 -35.99 139.26
N ALA A 925 55.70 -35.12 140.28
CA ALA A 925 56.39 -33.83 140.23
C ALA A 925 57.92 -33.99 140.35
N LEU A 926 58.67 -33.17 139.60
CA LEU A 926 60.12 -33.05 139.65
C LEU A 926 60.54 -32.16 140.83
N VAL A 927 61.29 -32.72 141.78
CA VAL A 927 61.83 -31.97 142.94
C VAL A 927 63.28 -31.56 142.70
N THR A 928 63.63 -30.35 143.11
CA THR A 928 64.99 -29.82 143.14
C THR A 928 65.28 -29.15 144.49
N VAL A 929 66.55 -29.15 144.92
CA VAL A 929 67.04 -28.42 146.11
C VAL A 929 68.29 -27.65 145.72
N ASN A 930 68.29 -26.32 145.90
CA ASN A 930 69.31 -25.40 145.37
C ASN A 930 69.63 -25.69 143.88
N GLY A 931 68.59 -25.96 143.08
CA GLY A 931 68.68 -26.29 141.66
C GLY A 931 69.11 -27.73 141.33
N ARG A 932 69.62 -28.51 142.28
CA ARG A 932 69.99 -29.91 142.07
C ARG A 932 68.75 -30.83 142.11
N PRO A 933 68.48 -31.67 141.09
CA PRO A 933 67.40 -32.64 141.13
C PRO A 933 67.52 -33.62 142.30
N VAL A 934 66.39 -33.91 142.95
CA VAL A 934 66.25 -34.92 144.02
C VAL A 934 65.22 -35.96 143.57
N PRO A 935 65.55 -37.27 143.60
CA PRO A 935 64.57 -38.31 143.33
C PRO A 935 63.43 -38.27 144.35
N ALA A 936 62.22 -37.93 143.90
CA ALA A 936 60.99 -38.18 144.65
C ALA A 936 60.56 -39.64 144.43
N GLY A 937 60.10 -40.30 145.50
CA GLY A 937 59.51 -41.63 145.41
C GLY A 937 58.12 -41.61 144.74
N ILE A 938 57.55 -42.79 144.48
CA ILE A 938 56.23 -42.94 143.83
C ILE A 938 55.07 -42.30 144.62
N SER A 939 55.26 -42.08 145.92
CA SER A 939 54.37 -41.37 146.84
C SER A 939 54.61 -39.85 146.91
N GLY A 940 55.53 -39.32 146.09
CA GLY A 940 55.94 -37.92 146.12
C GLY A 940 56.89 -37.53 147.28
N SER A 941 57.25 -38.46 148.17
CA SER A 941 58.21 -38.21 149.24
C SER A 941 59.65 -38.12 148.72
N PHE A 942 60.41 -37.09 149.11
CA PHE A 942 61.81 -36.88 148.74
C PHE A 942 62.71 -36.74 149.98
N SER A 943 63.99 -37.05 149.81
CA SER A 943 65.02 -36.86 150.84
C SER A 943 66.38 -36.55 150.20
N LEU A 944 67.08 -35.54 150.70
CA LEU A 944 68.43 -35.18 150.29
C LEU A 944 69.31 -34.88 151.51
N GLN A 945 70.46 -35.54 151.64
CA GLN A 945 71.49 -35.10 152.57
C GLN A 945 72.23 -33.90 151.98
N ALA A 946 72.14 -32.75 152.65
CA ALA A 946 72.83 -31.51 152.29
C ALA A 946 73.94 -31.20 153.31
N ALA A 947 75.10 -30.76 152.84
CA ALA A 947 76.18 -30.29 153.71
C ALA A 947 75.84 -28.95 154.38
N LEU A 948 76.46 -28.67 155.53
CA LEU A 948 76.27 -27.44 156.30
C LEU A 948 77.61 -26.73 156.54
N ASP A 949 77.76 -25.58 155.90
CA ASP A 949 78.79 -24.59 156.22
C ASP A 949 78.56 -23.99 157.61
N ALA A 950 79.56 -23.31 158.16
CA ALA A 950 79.46 -22.69 159.49
C ALA A 950 78.56 -21.43 159.44
N GLY A 951 77.55 -21.36 160.31
CA GLY A 951 76.56 -20.28 160.30
C GLY A 951 75.23 -20.66 159.65
N ASP A 952 74.53 -19.68 159.07
CA ASP A 952 73.19 -19.85 158.49
C ASP A 952 73.27 -20.37 157.05
N ASN A 953 72.80 -21.59 156.82
CA ASN A 953 72.67 -22.20 155.49
C ASN A 953 71.24 -21.99 154.96
N ARG A 954 71.04 -21.84 153.65
CA ARG A 954 69.71 -21.74 153.01
C ARG A 954 69.54 -22.81 151.93
N PHE A 955 68.40 -23.47 151.94
CA PHE A 955 68.02 -24.46 150.93
C PHE A 955 66.66 -24.11 150.33
N THR A 956 66.68 -23.71 149.07
CA THR A 956 65.50 -23.46 148.24
C THR A 956 65.06 -24.79 147.63
N VAL A 957 63.97 -25.36 148.14
CA VAL A 957 63.33 -26.58 147.63
C VAL A 957 62.23 -26.19 146.65
N ARG A 958 62.20 -26.79 145.47
CA ARG A 958 61.24 -26.47 144.39
C ARG A 958 60.71 -27.73 143.74
N ALA A 959 59.38 -27.85 143.65
CA ALA A 959 58.68 -28.88 142.91
C ALA A 959 58.11 -28.32 141.59
N GLN A 960 58.02 -29.17 140.56
CA GLN A 960 57.40 -28.84 139.28
C GLN A 960 56.56 -30.00 138.75
N ASP A 961 55.33 -29.75 138.28
CA ASP A 961 54.44 -30.77 137.71
C ASP A 961 54.70 -31.05 136.20
N ARG A 962 53.75 -31.72 135.53
CA ARG A 962 53.81 -32.06 134.09
C ARG A 962 53.28 -30.98 133.14
N ALA A 963 52.42 -30.07 133.60
CA ALA A 963 51.94 -28.93 132.83
C ALA A 963 52.98 -27.78 132.83
N GLY A 964 53.79 -27.74 133.87
CA GLY A 964 54.92 -26.85 134.07
C GLY A 964 54.83 -25.99 135.34
N ASN A 965 53.78 -26.09 136.16
CA ASN A 965 53.62 -25.22 137.33
C ASN A 965 54.56 -25.61 138.47
N GLN A 966 54.83 -24.65 139.35
CA GLN A 966 55.94 -24.75 140.29
C GLN A 966 55.60 -24.18 141.65
N ASN A 967 56.01 -24.90 142.68
CA ASN A 967 55.93 -24.47 144.07
C ASN A 967 57.34 -24.46 144.68
N THR A 968 57.64 -23.52 145.57
CA THR A 968 59.00 -23.31 146.11
C THR A 968 58.95 -22.90 147.57
N THR A 969 59.80 -23.51 148.40
CA THR A 969 59.91 -23.26 149.83
C THR A 969 61.38 -23.17 150.24
N ASP A 970 61.74 -22.12 150.98
CA ASP A 970 63.07 -21.99 151.58
C ASP A 970 63.07 -22.50 153.03
N ILE A 971 64.03 -23.36 153.36
CA ILE A 971 64.42 -23.62 154.74
C ILE A 971 65.78 -22.99 155.04
N THR A 972 65.97 -22.48 156.27
CA THR A 972 67.29 -22.12 156.79
C THR A 972 67.72 -23.06 157.90
N VAL A 973 69.04 -23.33 157.98
CA VAL A 973 69.62 -24.24 158.97
C VAL A 973 70.89 -23.61 159.53
N ARG A 974 70.89 -23.27 160.82
CA ARG A 974 72.03 -22.64 161.48
C ARG A 974 72.93 -23.69 162.12
N ARG A 975 74.13 -23.85 161.55
CA ARG A 975 75.18 -24.63 162.18
C ARG A 975 75.83 -23.83 163.32
N LEU A 976 75.63 -24.27 164.55
CA LEU A 976 76.19 -23.68 165.77
C LEU A 976 77.64 -24.12 165.99
N PRO A 977 78.51 -23.27 166.55
CA PRO A 977 79.82 -23.69 167.02
C PRO A 977 79.68 -24.65 168.20
N SER A 978 80.43 -25.76 168.18
CA SER A 978 80.48 -26.74 169.26
C SER A 978 81.23 -26.18 170.48
N SER A 979 80.62 -26.25 171.66
CA SER A 979 81.22 -25.75 172.91
C SER A 979 82.31 -26.67 173.46
N GLY A 980 83.52 -26.16 173.64
CA GLY A 980 84.43 -26.65 174.69
C GLY A 980 85.43 -27.75 174.32
N GLY A 981 85.94 -27.77 173.08
CA GLY A 981 87.13 -28.54 172.70
C GLY A 981 87.88 -27.84 171.58
N GLU A 982 89.20 -27.70 171.70
CA GLU A 982 90.07 -26.99 170.73
C GLU A 982 90.13 -27.75 169.37
N LEU A 983 90.49 -27.17 168.22
CA LEU A 983 91.70 -26.37 167.98
C LEU A 983 91.65 -25.56 166.64
N LEU A 984 92.31 -24.39 166.63
CA LEU A 984 92.81 -23.56 165.49
C LEU A 984 91.93 -23.17 164.27
N ALA A 985 91.54 -21.88 164.25
CA ALA A 985 91.85 -20.83 163.26
C ALA A 985 91.74 -21.03 161.72
N GLY A 986 91.05 -20.08 161.06
CA GLY A 986 91.09 -19.82 159.60
C GLY A 986 90.03 -18.77 159.18
N PRO A 987 90.38 -17.56 158.66
CA PRO A 987 89.44 -16.44 158.51
C PRO A 987 89.02 -16.12 157.06
N SER A 988 88.03 -15.20 156.95
CA SER A 988 87.57 -14.46 155.74
C SER A 988 86.97 -15.30 154.58
N GLY A 989 85.90 -14.88 153.90
CA GLY A 989 85.15 -13.60 153.93
C GLY A 989 85.39 -12.73 152.70
N LEU A 990 84.49 -11.76 152.45
CA LEU A 990 84.43 -10.87 151.26
C LEU A 990 83.96 -11.57 149.96
N ASP A 991 83.12 -10.97 149.11
CA ASP A 991 82.13 -9.89 149.35
C ASP A 991 81.03 -9.88 148.25
N TRP A 992 80.11 -8.91 148.37
CA TRP A 992 79.30 -8.25 147.34
C TRP A 992 80.03 -7.93 146.00
N PRO A 993 79.34 -7.47 144.91
CA PRO A 993 77.93 -7.05 144.81
C PRO A 993 77.18 -7.58 143.55
N PHE A 994 76.05 -6.93 143.22
CA PHE A 994 75.54 -6.67 141.86
C PHE A 994 76.58 -6.80 140.72
N ILE A 995 76.15 -7.42 139.61
CA ILE A 995 75.81 -6.76 138.33
C ILE A 995 75.06 -7.77 137.44
N GLY A 996 74.10 -7.33 136.63
CA GLY A 996 73.22 -8.22 135.86
C GLY A 996 73.82 -8.73 134.54
N PHE A 997 73.05 -9.48 133.76
CA PHE A 997 73.25 -9.58 132.30
C PHE A 997 71.96 -9.92 131.54
N LEU A 998 71.99 -9.75 130.21
CA LEU A 998 70.88 -9.95 129.26
C LEU A 998 70.72 -11.43 128.80
N ALA A 999 69.63 -11.65 128.05
CA ALA A 999 69.48 -12.64 126.95
C ALA A 999 69.17 -14.11 127.31
N LEU A 1000 68.48 -14.89 126.45
CA LEU A 1000 67.35 -14.60 125.52
C LEU A 1000 66.60 -15.93 125.17
N ALA A 1001 65.69 -15.91 124.20
CA ALA A 1001 64.63 -16.91 123.98
C ALA A 1001 64.82 -17.90 122.80
N ALA A 1002 64.05 -19.00 122.85
CA ALA A 1002 63.33 -19.68 121.75
C ALA A 1002 64.07 -20.39 120.56
N ALA A 1003 63.30 -21.06 119.66
CA ALA A 1003 63.78 -21.99 118.60
C ALA A 1003 62.78 -22.30 117.42
N ALA A 1004 63.32 -22.82 116.27
CA ALA A 1004 62.79 -23.79 115.25
C ALA A 1004 61.84 -23.45 114.01
N GLY A 1005 62.05 -24.13 112.84
CA GLY A 1005 61.16 -24.38 111.61
C GLY A 1005 61.42 -23.54 110.31
N ALA A 1006 61.39 -23.94 108.99
CA ALA A 1006 61.21 -25.15 108.10
C ALA A 1006 59.78 -25.59 107.59
N SER A 1007 59.49 -26.07 106.33
CA SER A 1007 60.17 -26.21 104.98
C SER A 1007 59.20 -26.37 103.73
N GLU A 1008 59.48 -27.17 102.64
CA GLU A 1008 59.00 -26.97 101.20
C GLU A 1008 58.94 -28.24 100.23
N GLY A 1009 58.75 -28.13 98.87
CA GLY A 1009 58.72 -29.23 97.81
C GLY A 1009 58.68 -28.82 96.27
N TYR A 1010 58.87 -29.71 95.24
CA TYR A 1010 59.11 -29.32 93.78
C TYR A 1010 58.69 -30.26 92.55
N LEU A 1011 59.08 -29.91 91.27
CA LEU A 1011 58.48 -30.15 89.91
C LEU A 1011 59.40 -30.56 88.68
N ALA A 1012 58.92 -30.55 87.39
CA ALA A 1012 59.62 -30.70 86.05
C ALA A 1012 58.77 -30.10 84.84
N THR A 1013 58.98 -30.10 83.47
CA THR A 1013 59.92 -30.68 82.42
C THR A 1013 60.04 -29.76 81.12
N ARG A 1014 60.20 -30.22 79.83
CA ARG A 1014 60.61 -29.37 78.62
C ARG A 1014 60.48 -29.94 77.14
N TYR A 1015 60.37 -29.04 76.11
CA TYR A 1015 61.00 -29.00 74.71
C TYR A 1015 60.41 -29.56 73.33
N ILE A 1016 60.14 -28.64 72.33
CA ILE A 1016 60.56 -28.53 70.86
C ILE A 1016 59.99 -29.29 69.56
N ARG A 1017 59.78 -28.51 68.44
CA ARG A 1017 59.72 -28.78 66.93
C ARG A 1017 58.55 -29.60 66.27
N GLN A 1018 58.24 -29.62 64.93
CA GLN A 1018 58.91 -29.16 63.65
C GLN A 1018 57.99 -28.48 62.53
N ARG A 1019 57.98 -28.88 61.23
CA ARG A 1019 57.68 -28.03 60.00
C ARG A 1019 56.63 -28.56 58.97
N ARG A 1020 56.22 -27.65 58.04
CA ARG A 1020 55.52 -27.77 56.70
C ARG A 1020 55.76 -29.08 55.90
N GLY A 1021 54.92 -29.49 54.93
CA GLY A 1021 53.69 -28.90 54.33
C GLY A 1021 53.64 -29.11 52.79
N ALA A 1022 52.65 -28.50 52.11
CA ALA A 1022 52.34 -28.56 50.66
C ALA A 1022 51.76 -29.90 50.16
#